data_AF-A0A8H7H038-F1
#
_entry.id   AF-A0A8H7H038-F1
#
_cell.length_a   1.000
_cell.length_b   1.000
_cell.length_c   1.000
_cell.angle_alpha   90.00
_cell.angle_beta   90.00
_cell.angle_gamma   90.00
#
_symmetry.space_group_name_H-M   'P 1'
#
loop_
_entity.id
_entity.type
_entity.pdbx_description
1 polymer ?
#
loop_
_entity_poly.entity_id
_entity_poly.type
_entity_poly.pdbx_seq_one_letter_code
_entity_poly.pdbx_strand_id
1 'polypeptide(L)'
;MGGASVGQVPVRMMFPQLYVSVRREAREGNMVNRDYVKALYDYGIYPAIKKTLPPKNQQFWPVSFDSEVFRALNDRGKVSFAQRQIPEEYSDAFFEALYQMIDEMPELSWATGFFLQIQVQGTKEATAHNVQVPQESFLEAEGYRASAEDERLFRLERTRQIARALRPIDMRKLKAHNWVIDIATTVSLDEAPFSLLIRKETHPRLISLLMGISTASASELIEGGARKGYYFDEFFHTGLFGGMRLTMPADVWSPWKAHYAQAYTTDKTLTAHKDKGKYAKELDPAWVFRNMRGADEKFLKPLAKLSREAVSERRPIHIRLETRVRLPFAWDVHRRYDPSILSLLTSKVGNSSVWGWRHMRVQSIRAVFTEYQRTIDSVPRTLLPTHASLIIGLTWMTNALINRPKEGSEWNVLRDTLCVHEQIDDVIVATRPLNAFFLHSVILDPCPRISTHRYLSIKSLKTLLALPRGSADSELVSLVAGNRGRKDNSEAVEADKSFTRVLVNKAARMITHIPDDAPKVFTEEEVAQIPGATTEHQYESEKEDPQQQHETLSNQRSLDSIFQRMGAEIVRKVPSTKEGRSWRKISDEEASRLQWDVLCDASQVGEVMVGWKQVVDKDRWDRVVDKLFPDVERYREKTMGGAHYLQNLAQCSWFQDYKDILEDRFLSIEEKNAITATARKKLREEAEWLPLGKADKMWGDGLKREPLHGVGIGPLVPSIVINPSPRNRARRAAHT
;
A
#
# COMPACT_ATOMS: atom_id res chain seq x y z
N MET A 1 -25.73 -16.36 -0.75
CA MET A 1 -27.10 -15.87 -1.03
C MET A 1 -26.97 -14.52 -1.71
N GLY A 2 -27.40 -14.46 -2.97
CA GLY A 2 -27.20 -13.31 -3.84
C GLY A 2 -27.91 -12.07 -3.31
N GLY A 3 -27.18 -10.96 -3.22
CA GLY A 3 -27.79 -9.66 -3.00
C GLY A 3 -28.78 -9.38 -4.12
N ALA A 4 -30.02 -9.06 -3.77
CA ALA A 4 -30.98 -8.54 -4.72
C ALA A 4 -30.38 -7.28 -5.33
N SER A 5 -30.02 -7.35 -6.61
CA SER A 5 -29.66 -6.18 -7.39
C SER A 5 -30.91 -5.33 -7.57
N VAL A 6 -30.91 -4.12 -7.02
CA VAL A 6 -31.85 -3.05 -7.36
C VAL A 6 -31.93 -2.98 -8.89
N GLY A 7 -33.13 -3.13 -9.45
CA GLY A 7 -33.35 -3.18 -10.89
C GLY A 7 -32.85 -1.90 -11.58
N GLN A 8 -31.72 -2.00 -12.26
CA GLN A 8 -31.18 -0.96 -13.10
C GLN A 8 -31.78 -1.15 -14.49
N VAL A 9 -32.30 -0.09 -15.10
CA VAL A 9 -32.67 -0.11 -16.52
C VAL A 9 -31.44 0.33 -17.30
N PRO A 10 -30.63 -0.60 -17.85
CA PRO A 10 -29.51 -0.22 -18.69
C PRO A 10 -30.02 0.53 -19.92
N VAL A 11 -29.68 1.81 -19.99
CA VAL A 11 -29.84 2.64 -21.18
C VAL A 11 -28.59 2.48 -22.04
N ARG A 12 -28.75 1.94 -23.24
CA ARG A 12 -27.69 1.87 -24.24
C ARG A 12 -27.90 2.99 -25.26
N MET A 13 -26.86 3.74 -25.58
CA MET A 13 -26.89 4.74 -26.65
C MET A 13 -26.43 4.08 -27.96
N MET A 14 -27.19 4.30 -29.02
CA MET A 14 -26.90 3.82 -30.37
C MET A 14 -26.59 5.02 -31.28
N PHE A 15 -25.55 4.91 -32.10
CA PHE A 15 -25.06 6.01 -32.95
C PHE A 15 -25.06 5.59 -34.43
N PRO A 16 -26.19 5.76 -35.16
CA PRO A 16 -26.34 5.28 -36.53
C PRO A 16 -25.34 5.88 -37.52
N GLN A 17 -24.97 7.15 -37.34
CA GLN A 17 -24.06 7.85 -38.25
C GLN A 17 -22.62 7.29 -38.23
N LEU A 18 -22.20 6.65 -37.14
CA LEU A 18 -20.91 5.94 -37.09
C LEU A 18 -20.90 4.70 -38.00
N TYR A 19 -22.06 4.08 -38.22
CA TYR A 19 -22.17 2.94 -39.15
C TYR A 19 -21.95 3.36 -40.61
N VAL A 20 -22.35 4.59 -40.95
CA VAL A 20 -22.23 5.12 -42.31
C VAL A 20 -20.80 5.62 -42.59
N SER A 21 -20.17 6.25 -41.60
CA SER A 21 -18.86 6.91 -41.75
C SER A 21 -17.65 5.99 -41.57
N VAL A 22 -17.70 4.96 -40.70
CA VAL A 22 -16.52 4.17 -40.28
C VAL A 22 -16.42 2.79 -40.96
N ARG A 23 -17.39 2.42 -41.81
CA ARG A 23 -17.48 1.10 -42.48
C ARG A 23 -16.26 0.74 -43.35
N ARG A 24 -15.37 1.69 -43.67
CA ARG A 24 -14.13 1.43 -44.43
C ARG A 24 -12.96 0.94 -43.58
N GLU A 25 -12.98 1.11 -42.25
CA GLU A 25 -11.77 0.90 -41.42
C GLU A 25 -11.94 -0.10 -40.26
N ALA A 26 -13.15 -0.33 -39.77
CA ALA A 26 -13.36 -1.20 -38.59
C ALA A 26 -13.65 -2.67 -38.94
N ARG A 27 -12.75 -3.57 -38.55
CA ARG A 27 -13.06 -5.01 -38.35
C ARG A 27 -14.03 -5.16 -37.16
N GLU A 28 -14.84 -6.21 -37.18
CA GLU A 28 -15.88 -6.57 -36.20
C GLU A 28 -15.67 -6.03 -34.76
N GLY A 29 -16.59 -5.18 -34.24
CA GLY A 29 -16.52 -4.63 -32.88
C GLY A 29 -17.36 -3.37 -32.61
N ASN A 30 -17.27 -2.82 -31.39
CA ASN A 30 -17.88 -1.54 -31.02
C ASN A 30 -17.15 -0.39 -31.73
N MET A 31 -17.86 0.35 -32.60
CA MET A 31 -17.28 1.45 -33.40
C MET A 31 -17.07 2.74 -32.61
N VAL A 32 -17.59 2.84 -31.39
CA VAL A 32 -17.34 4.00 -30.51
C VAL A 32 -15.99 3.81 -29.81
N ASN A 33 -14.95 4.41 -30.38
CA ASN A 33 -13.62 4.41 -29.78
C ASN A 33 -13.54 5.36 -28.56
N ARG A 34 -12.39 5.35 -27.88
CA ARG A 34 -12.17 6.16 -26.67
C ARG A 34 -12.35 7.66 -26.92
N ASP A 35 -11.94 8.18 -28.08
CA ASP A 35 -12.00 9.61 -28.40
C ASP A 35 -13.43 10.06 -28.62
N TYR A 36 -14.26 9.23 -29.25
CA TYR A 36 -15.70 9.47 -29.37
C TYR A 36 -16.39 9.46 -28.00
N VAL A 37 -16.10 8.48 -27.14
CA VAL A 37 -16.69 8.48 -25.77
C VAL A 37 -16.24 9.72 -24.99
N LYS A 38 -14.97 10.12 -25.13
CA LYS A 38 -14.44 11.33 -24.49
C LYS A 38 -15.19 12.57 -24.97
N ALA A 39 -15.32 12.76 -26.27
CA ALA A 39 -16.03 13.89 -26.86
C ALA A 39 -17.49 13.90 -26.40
N LEU A 40 -18.21 12.77 -26.51
CA LEU A 40 -19.60 12.64 -26.09
C LEU A 40 -19.79 13.02 -24.61
N TYR A 41 -18.87 12.58 -23.74
CA TYR A 41 -18.97 12.88 -22.33
C TYR A 41 -18.70 14.36 -22.03
N ASP A 42 -17.56 14.88 -22.53
CA ASP A 42 -17.08 16.22 -22.18
C ASP A 42 -17.92 17.33 -22.84
N TYR A 43 -18.44 17.11 -24.05
CA TYR A 43 -19.22 18.10 -24.80
C TYR A 43 -20.73 17.86 -24.79
N GLY A 44 -21.18 16.63 -24.52
CA GLY A 44 -22.60 16.27 -24.53
C GLY A 44 -23.14 16.01 -23.12
N ILE A 45 -22.73 14.88 -22.53
CA ILE A 45 -23.32 14.34 -21.30
C ILE A 45 -23.11 15.29 -20.11
N TYR A 46 -21.88 15.72 -19.85
CA TYR A 46 -21.59 16.56 -18.68
C TYR A 46 -22.21 17.97 -18.78
N PRO A 47 -22.16 18.67 -19.93
CA PRO A 47 -22.92 19.92 -20.12
C PRO A 47 -24.43 19.74 -19.94
N ALA A 48 -25.02 18.67 -20.47
CA ALA A 48 -26.43 18.36 -20.26
C ALA A 48 -26.74 18.17 -18.77
N ILE A 49 -25.89 17.47 -18.02
CA ILE A 49 -26.02 17.31 -16.56
C ILE A 49 -26.03 18.66 -15.84
N LYS A 50 -25.11 19.56 -16.19
CA LYS A 50 -25.03 20.89 -15.56
C LYS A 50 -26.26 21.75 -15.86
N LYS A 51 -26.82 21.59 -17.05
CA LYS A 51 -28.00 22.34 -17.50
C LYS A 51 -29.28 21.88 -16.81
N THR A 52 -29.43 20.58 -16.51
CA THR A 52 -30.73 20.01 -16.15
C THR A 52 -30.81 19.46 -14.73
N LEU A 53 -29.73 18.88 -14.19
CA LEU A 53 -29.76 18.33 -12.84
C LEU A 53 -29.46 19.42 -11.80
N PRO A 54 -30.09 19.38 -10.62
CA PRO A 54 -29.74 20.30 -9.53
C PRO A 54 -28.31 20.03 -9.02
N PRO A 55 -27.62 21.05 -8.44
CA PRO A 55 -26.22 20.94 -8.02
C PRO A 55 -25.91 19.70 -7.14
N LYS A 56 -26.83 19.36 -6.24
CA LYS A 56 -26.74 18.18 -5.35
C LYS A 56 -26.62 16.84 -6.09
N ASN A 57 -27.10 16.76 -7.32
CA ASN A 57 -27.03 15.58 -8.19
C ASN A 57 -25.82 15.64 -9.15
N GLN A 58 -25.38 16.83 -9.55
CA GLN A 58 -24.23 17.02 -10.43
C GLN A 58 -22.93 16.48 -9.79
N GLN A 59 -22.77 16.63 -8.47
CA GLN A 59 -21.61 16.15 -7.71
C GLN A 59 -21.44 14.61 -7.65
N PHE A 60 -22.30 13.81 -8.29
CA PHE A 60 -22.04 12.37 -8.47
C PHE A 60 -21.38 12.05 -9.81
N TRP A 61 -21.24 13.05 -10.68
CA TRP A 61 -20.65 12.91 -12.00
C TRP A 61 -19.21 13.46 -12.02
N PRO A 62 -18.27 12.74 -12.65
CA PRO A 62 -16.94 13.26 -12.97
C PRO A 62 -17.02 14.57 -13.77
N VAL A 63 -16.02 15.45 -13.63
CA VAL A 63 -16.00 16.72 -14.40
C VAL A 63 -15.58 16.48 -15.85
N SER A 64 -14.80 15.43 -16.09
CA SER A 64 -14.31 15.06 -17.41
C SER A 64 -14.25 13.54 -17.57
N PHE A 65 -14.22 13.09 -18.81
CA PHE A 65 -14.03 11.69 -19.15
C PHE A 65 -12.71 11.15 -18.59
N ASP A 66 -11.63 11.92 -18.65
CA ASP A 66 -10.33 11.51 -18.11
C ASP A 66 -10.40 11.30 -16.59
N SER A 67 -11.16 12.14 -15.88
CA SER A 67 -11.41 11.98 -14.45
C SER A 67 -12.21 10.71 -14.15
N GLU A 68 -13.19 10.37 -14.99
CA GLU A 68 -13.92 9.09 -14.90
C GLU A 68 -13.03 7.90 -15.19
N VAL A 69 -12.20 7.97 -16.23
CA VAL A 69 -11.23 6.93 -16.61
C VAL A 69 -10.22 6.71 -15.49
N PHE A 70 -9.70 7.79 -14.90
CA PHE A 70 -8.83 7.70 -13.73
C PHE A 70 -9.54 7.00 -12.57
N ARG A 71 -10.78 7.36 -12.25
CA ARG A 71 -11.57 6.69 -11.20
C ARG A 71 -11.83 5.22 -11.53
N ALA A 72 -12.14 4.90 -12.79
CA ALA A 72 -12.64 3.60 -13.20
C ALA A 72 -11.55 2.57 -13.49
N LEU A 73 -10.36 2.96 -13.95
CA LEU A 73 -9.28 2.02 -14.28
C LEU A 73 -8.60 1.45 -13.03
N ASN A 74 -8.41 0.14 -12.92
CA ASN A 74 -7.55 -0.42 -11.88
C ASN A 74 -6.07 -0.46 -12.32
N ASP A 75 -5.19 -0.91 -11.42
CA ASP A 75 -3.74 -0.99 -11.68
C ASP A 75 -3.36 -1.94 -12.83
N ARG A 76 -4.29 -2.81 -13.26
CA ARG A 76 -4.13 -3.72 -14.39
C ARG A 76 -4.77 -3.20 -15.68
N GLY A 77 -5.20 -1.94 -15.71
CA GLY A 77 -5.88 -1.33 -16.85
C GLY A 77 -7.32 -1.82 -17.07
N LYS A 78 -7.90 -2.60 -16.16
CA LYS A 78 -9.31 -3.02 -16.27
C LYS A 78 -10.23 -1.91 -15.77
N VAL A 79 -11.27 -1.61 -16.52
CA VAL A 79 -12.28 -0.62 -16.16
C VAL A 79 -13.32 -1.23 -15.23
N SER A 80 -13.55 -0.58 -14.09
CA SER A 80 -14.67 -0.83 -13.18
C SER A 80 -15.79 0.16 -13.50
N PHE A 81 -16.80 -0.33 -14.23
CA PHE A 81 -17.94 0.48 -14.60
C PHE A 81 -18.72 0.89 -13.35
N ALA A 82 -18.90 2.20 -13.16
CA ALA A 82 -19.90 2.71 -12.23
C ALA A 82 -21.11 3.17 -13.02
N GLN A 83 -22.28 2.89 -12.48
CA GLN A 83 -23.50 3.46 -13.01
C GLN A 83 -23.79 4.78 -12.33
N ARG A 84 -24.31 5.73 -13.10
CA ARG A 84 -24.79 7.02 -12.61
C ARG A 84 -26.30 7.07 -12.81
N GLN A 85 -26.99 7.51 -11.78
CA GLN A 85 -28.45 7.58 -11.79
C GLN A 85 -28.89 8.99 -12.16
N ILE A 86 -29.87 9.07 -13.04
CA ILE A 86 -30.62 10.28 -13.35
C ILE A 86 -32.00 10.08 -12.73
N PRO A 87 -32.43 10.95 -11.80
CA PRO A 87 -33.78 10.87 -11.25
C PRO A 87 -34.82 10.99 -12.37
N GLU A 88 -35.92 10.25 -12.23
CA GLU A 88 -36.98 10.15 -13.24
C GLU A 88 -37.54 11.51 -13.62
N GLU A 89 -37.69 12.41 -12.65
CA GLU A 89 -38.21 13.77 -12.86
C GLU A 89 -37.30 14.67 -13.72
N TYR A 90 -36.04 14.27 -13.94
CA TYR A 90 -35.08 15.02 -14.77
C TYR A 90 -34.70 14.28 -16.05
N SER A 91 -35.22 13.07 -16.32
CA SER A 91 -34.76 12.26 -17.44
C SER A 91 -35.01 12.93 -18.79
N ASP A 92 -36.22 13.45 -18.99
CA ASP A 92 -36.64 14.01 -20.27
C ASP A 92 -35.86 15.29 -20.58
N ALA A 93 -35.81 16.21 -19.62
CA ALA A 93 -35.02 17.44 -19.72
C ALA A 93 -33.54 17.14 -19.98
N PHE A 94 -32.95 16.14 -19.30
CA PHE A 94 -31.57 15.70 -19.55
C PHE A 94 -31.36 15.24 -20.98
N PHE A 95 -32.24 14.39 -21.52
CA PHE A 95 -32.07 13.89 -22.89
C PHE A 95 -32.31 14.97 -23.94
N GLU A 96 -33.28 15.87 -23.74
CA GLU A 96 -33.48 17.05 -24.60
C GLU A 96 -32.23 17.92 -24.63
N ALA A 97 -31.65 18.22 -23.47
CA ALA A 97 -30.40 18.96 -23.39
C ALA A 97 -29.25 18.22 -24.09
N LEU A 98 -29.18 16.89 -23.96
CA LEU A 98 -28.14 16.09 -24.63
C LEU A 98 -28.30 16.11 -26.17
N TYR A 99 -29.53 16.01 -26.69
CA TYR A 99 -29.81 16.16 -28.12
C TYR A 99 -29.35 17.53 -28.61
N GLN A 100 -29.73 18.59 -27.89
CA GLN A 100 -29.32 19.96 -28.24
C GLN A 100 -27.79 20.10 -28.28
N MET A 101 -27.08 19.59 -27.26
CA MET A 101 -25.60 19.65 -27.23
C MET A 101 -24.97 18.89 -28.40
N ILE A 102 -25.54 17.74 -28.79
CA ILE A 102 -25.03 16.94 -29.92
C ILE A 102 -25.26 17.65 -31.27
N ASP A 103 -26.40 18.31 -31.44
CA ASP A 103 -26.72 19.03 -32.67
C ASP A 103 -25.94 20.34 -32.81
N GLU A 104 -25.60 21.00 -31.69
CA GLU A 104 -24.89 22.28 -31.68
C GLU A 104 -23.36 22.14 -31.73
N MET A 105 -22.79 21.03 -31.27
CA MET A 105 -21.33 20.85 -31.16
C MET A 105 -20.74 20.11 -32.38
N PRO A 106 -19.89 20.74 -33.20
CA PRO A 106 -19.27 20.10 -34.38
C PRO A 106 -18.53 18.79 -34.05
N GLU A 107 -17.88 18.73 -32.87
CA GLU A 107 -17.15 17.56 -32.35
C GLU A 107 -18.07 16.36 -32.09
N LEU A 108 -19.39 16.56 -32.04
CA LEU A 108 -20.41 15.54 -31.80
C LEU A 108 -21.25 15.21 -33.03
N SER A 109 -20.90 15.74 -34.21
CA SER A 109 -21.64 15.48 -35.46
C SER A 109 -21.76 13.99 -35.82
N TRP A 110 -20.82 13.16 -35.38
CA TRP A 110 -20.86 11.70 -35.52
C TRP A 110 -21.95 11.03 -34.66
N ALA A 111 -22.43 11.72 -33.62
CA ALA A 111 -23.47 11.26 -32.72
C ALA A 111 -24.87 11.79 -33.09
N THR A 112 -24.99 12.62 -34.13
CA THR A 112 -26.29 13.15 -34.58
C THR A 112 -27.27 12.02 -34.91
N GLY A 113 -28.52 12.17 -34.44
CA GLY A 113 -29.54 11.15 -34.59
C GLY A 113 -29.28 9.89 -33.77
N PHE A 114 -28.49 9.98 -32.69
CA PHE A 114 -28.41 8.90 -31.72
C PHE A 114 -29.80 8.57 -31.18
N PHE A 115 -29.99 7.32 -30.76
CA PHE A 115 -31.20 6.92 -30.05
C PHE A 115 -30.86 6.03 -28.88
N LEU A 116 -31.81 5.93 -27.95
CA LEU A 116 -31.65 5.12 -26.75
C LEU A 116 -32.32 3.77 -26.96
N GLN A 117 -31.60 2.69 -26.68
CA GLN A 117 -32.20 1.40 -26.42
C GLN A 117 -32.30 1.23 -24.91
N ILE A 118 -33.53 1.26 -24.43
CA ILE A 118 -33.85 0.97 -23.03
C ILE A 118 -34.00 -0.55 -22.92
N GLN A 119 -32.98 -1.22 -22.37
CA GLN A 119 -33.08 -2.64 -22.12
C GLN A 119 -33.68 -2.85 -20.73
N VAL A 120 -34.96 -3.19 -20.70
CA VAL A 120 -35.68 -3.50 -19.46
C VAL A 120 -35.42 -4.97 -19.09
N GLN A 121 -34.49 -5.22 -18.18
CA GLN A 121 -34.30 -6.54 -17.56
C GLN A 121 -34.43 -6.44 -16.04
N GLY A 122 -35.23 -7.31 -15.44
CA GLY A 122 -35.34 -7.43 -13.97
C GLY A 122 -35.87 -6.18 -13.27
N THR A 123 -36.97 -5.59 -13.76
CA THR A 123 -37.60 -4.38 -13.17
C THR A 123 -38.36 -4.66 -11.87
N LYS A 124 -37.59 -4.93 -10.82
CA LYS A 124 -38.00 -4.84 -9.42
C LYS A 124 -37.08 -3.79 -8.74
N GLU A 125 -37.65 -2.69 -8.20
CA GLU A 125 -37.02 -1.56 -7.44
C GLU A 125 -36.48 -0.32 -8.20
N ALA A 126 -37.26 0.28 -9.09
CA ALA A 126 -36.89 1.51 -9.82
C ALA A 126 -37.09 2.82 -9.01
N THR A 127 -36.58 2.96 -7.78
CA THR A 127 -37.04 4.07 -6.92
C THR A 127 -35.95 4.89 -6.24
N ALA A 128 -35.69 6.08 -6.77
CA ALA A 128 -35.09 7.19 -6.05
C ALA A 128 -36.20 8.16 -5.60
N HIS A 129 -36.07 8.75 -4.41
CA HIS A 129 -37.12 9.56 -3.80
C HIS A 129 -36.59 10.94 -3.42
N ASN A 130 -36.98 11.91 -4.22
CA ASN A 130 -36.73 13.32 -3.96
C ASN A 130 -37.91 13.85 -3.13
N VAL A 131 -37.87 13.66 -1.81
CA VAL A 131 -38.78 14.40 -0.94
C VAL A 131 -38.18 15.79 -0.81
N GLN A 132 -38.60 16.71 -1.69
CA GLN A 132 -38.67 18.09 -1.26
C GLN A 132 -39.77 18.11 -0.21
N VAL A 133 -39.37 18.05 1.07
CA VAL A 133 -40.25 18.54 2.14
C VAL A 133 -40.55 19.98 1.70
N PRO A 134 -41.83 20.38 1.58
CA PRO A 134 -42.16 21.76 1.22
C PRO A 134 -41.31 22.70 2.07
N GLN A 135 -40.39 23.43 1.45
CA GLN A 135 -39.54 24.40 2.16
C GLN A 135 -40.32 25.68 2.46
N GLU A 136 -41.49 25.85 1.84
CA GLU A 136 -42.34 27.01 2.02
C GLU A 136 -42.86 27.06 3.46
N SER A 137 -42.37 28.06 4.20
CA SER A 137 -42.84 28.56 5.51
C SER A 137 -42.33 27.93 6.81
N PHE A 138 -41.09 27.43 6.91
CA PHE A 138 -40.59 26.85 8.18
C PHE A 138 -39.43 27.60 8.86
N LEU A 139 -38.93 28.69 8.27
CA LEU A 139 -37.67 29.33 8.68
C LEU A 139 -37.80 30.48 9.69
N GLU A 140 -39.00 30.95 10.04
CA GLU A 140 -39.13 32.22 10.78
C GLU A 140 -39.66 32.13 12.22
N ALA A 141 -40.08 30.95 12.71
CA ALA A 141 -40.59 30.84 14.09
C ALA A 141 -39.60 30.10 14.99
N GLU A 142 -38.84 30.84 15.80
CA GLU A 142 -38.21 30.29 17.01
C GLU A 142 -39.27 29.50 17.81
N GLY A 143 -39.03 28.20 17.98
CA GLY A 143 -39.96 27.31 18.68
C GLY A 143 -40.90 26.50 17.79
N TYR A 144 -40.68 26.42 16.48
CA TYR A 144 -41.46 25.54 15.60
C TYR A 144 -41.35 24.07 16.03
N ARG A 145 -42.35 23.58 16.78
CA ARG A 145 -42.65 22.15 16.91
C ARG A 145 -43.42 21.75 15.66
N ALA A 146 -42.94 20.74 14.95
CA ALA A 146 -43.71 20.12 13.87
C ALA A 146 -45.12 19.83 14.38
N SER A 147 -46.13 20.26 13.65
CA SER A 147 -47.50 19.93 14.03
C SER A 147 -47.66 18.41 14.02
N ALA A 148 -48.60 17.87 14.80
CA ALA A 148 -48.91 16.45 14.74
C ALA A 148 -49.26 15.99 13.32
N GLU A 149 -49.78 16.90 12.48
CA GLU A 149 -50.10 16.67 11.08
C GLU A 149 -48.85 16.54 10.20
N ASP A 150 -47.83 17.39 10.38
CA ASP A 150 -46.57 17.28 9.64
C ASP A 150 -45.86 15.96 9.96
N GLU A 151 -45.89 15.54 11.23
CA GLU A 151 -45.34 14.25 11.63
C GLU A 151 -46.11 13.09 10.98
N ARG A 152 -47.45 13.19 10.93
CA ARG A 152 -48.31 12.21 10.27
C ARG A 152 -48.00 12.11 8.78
N LEU A 153 -47.89 13.24 8.09
CA LEU A 153 -47.58 13.30 6.65
C LEU A 153 -46.19 12.74 6.35
N PHE A 154 -45.18 13.12 7.13
CA PHE A 154 -43.82 12.58 6.98
C PHE A 154 -43.81 11.06 7.16
N ARG A 155 -44.44 10.55 8.22
CA ARG A 155 -44.52 9.10 8.49
C ARG A 155 -45.23 8.37 7.35
N LEU A 156 -46.34 8.92 6.86
CA LEU A 156 -47.09 8.36 5.74
C LEU A 156 -46.22 8.27 4.48
N GLU A 157 -45.50 9.34 4.16
CA GLU A 157 -44.62 9.38 2.99
C GLU A 157 -43.46 8.41 3.14
N ARG A 158 -42.75 8.42 4.28
CA ARG A 158 -41.71 7.43 4.59
C ARG A 158 -42.22 5.99 4.48
N THR A 159 -43.44 5.74 4.96
CA THR A 159 -44.11 4.43 4.87
C THR A 159 -44.32 4.02 3.43
N ARG A 160 -44.84 4.91 2.59
CA ARG A 160 -45.02 4.67 1.16
C ARG A 160 -43.68 4.36 0.48
N GLN A 161 -42.62 5.11 0.80
CA GLN A 161 -41.32 4.90 0.16
C GLN A 161 -40.67 3.57 0.55
N ILE A 162 -40.69 3.19 1.84
CA ILE A 162 -40.18 1.89 2.26
C ILE A 162 -41.06 0.76 1.69
N ALA A 163 -42.38 0.92 1.66
CA ALA A 163 -43.26 -0.07 1.05
C ALA A 163 -42.97 -0.24 -0.45
N ARG A 164 -42.66 0.85 -1.17
CA ARG A 164 -42.28 0.83 -2.58
C ARG A 164 -40.93 0.13 -2.78
N ALA A 165 -39.95 0.40 -1.92
CA ALA A 165 -38.66 -0.28 -1.92
C ALA A 165 -38.80 -1.79 -1.64
N LEU A 166 -39.65 -2.18 -0.68
CA LEU A 166 -39.87 -3.58 -0.32
C LEU A 166 -40.80 -4.34 -1.29
N ARG A 167 -41.42 -3.66 -2.26
CA ARG A 167 -42.40 -4.24 -3.21
C ARG A 167 -41.96 -5.56 -3.85
N PRO A 168 -40.67 -5.81 -4.17
CA PRO A 168 -40.26 -7.08 -4.77
C PRO A 168 -40.26 -8.28 -3.83
N ILE A 169 -40.22 -8.02 -2.52
CA ILE A 169 -40.09 -9.03 -1.48
C ILE A 169 -41.48 -9.57 -1.17
N ASP A 170 -41.61 -10.90 -1.06
CA ASP A 170 -42.86 -11.53 -0.60
C ASP A 170 -43.05 -11.23 0.89
N MET A 171 -43.73 -10.13 1.19
CA MET A 171 -43.93 -9.61 2.54
C MET A 171 -44.59 -10.64 3.47
N ARG A 172 -45.34 -11.62 2.94
CA ARG A 172 -45.96 -12.71 3.73
C ARG A 172 -44.94 -13.66 4.34
N LYS A 173 -43.77 -13.79 3.71
CA LYS A 173 -42.65 -14.61 4.19
C LYS A 173 -41.64 -13.80 5.01
N LEU A 174 -41.79 -12.48 5.02
CA LEU A 174 -40.85 -11.58 5.67
C LEU A 174 -41.14 -11.50 7.18
N LYS A 175 -40.21 -12.00 7.98
CA LYS A 175 -40.19 -11.77 9.42
C LYS A 175 -39.51 -10.44 9.71
N ALA A 176 -40.28 -9.34 9.74
CA ALA A 176 -39.74 -7.97 9.79
C ALA A 176 -38.67 -7.73 10.87
N HIS A 177 -38.78 -8.38 12.03
CA HIS A 177 -37.81 -8.27 13.13
C HIS A 177 -36.41 -8.85 12.81
N ASN A 178 -36.30 -9.72 11.80
CA ASN A 178 -35.04 -10.30 11.33
C ASN A 178 -34.37 -9.46 10.23
N TRP A 179 -35.02 -8.39 9.79
CA TRP A 179 -34.54 -7.54 8.71
C TRP A 179 -34.06 -6.21 9.26
N VAL A 180 -32.96 -5.74 8.68
CA VAL A 180 -32.42 -4.40 8.89
C VAL A 180 -32.46 -3.63 7.58
N ILE A 181 -32.64 -2.32 7.68
CA ILE A 181 -32.63 -1.38 6.57
C ILE A 181 -31.64 -0.26 6.88
N ASP A 182 -30.88 0.14 5.87
CA ASP A 182 -29.97 1.29 5.94
C ASP A 182 -30.72 2.52 5.42
N ILE A 183 -30.91 3.52 6.28
CA ILE A 183 -31.55 4.78 5.92
C ILE A 183 -30.47 5.83 5.79
N ALA A 184 -30.36 6.43 4.61
CA ALA A 184 -29.39 7.47 4.29
C ALA A 184 -30.07 8.82 4.08
N THR A 185 -29.48 9.88 4.64
CA THR A 185 -29.88 11.27 4.41
C THR A 185 -28.65 12.07 3.99
N THR A 186 -28.76 12.81 2.89
CA THR A 186 -27.70 13.72 2.44
C THR A 186 -28.06 15.15 2.84
N VAL A 187 -27.17 15.81 3.55
CA VAL A 187 -27.25 17.20 3.98
C VAL A 187 -26.35 18.04 3.07
N SER A 188 -26.94 18.98 2.35
CA SER A 188 -26.27 19.93 1.47
C SER A 188 -26.49 21.37 1.97
N LEU A 189 -25.59 22.27 1.58
CA LEU A 189 -25.85 23.71 1.63
C LEU A 189 -26.36 24.13 0.26
N ASP A 190 -27.45 24.90 0.24
CA ASP A 190 -27.94 25.55 -0.97
C ASP A 190 -27.09 26.79 -1.34
N GLU A 191 -26.33 27.31 -0.37
CA GLU A 191 -25.40 28.41 -0.55
C GLU A 191 -24.09 27.97 -1.23
N ALA A 192 -23.93 28.36 -2.50
CA ALA A 192 -22.62 28.34 -3.15
C ALA A 192 -21.72 29.48 -2.61
N PRO A 193 -20.38 29.33 -2.60
CA PRO A 193 -19.57 28.18 -3.00
C PRO A 193 -18.98 27.44 -1.78
N PHE A 194 -19.83 26.85 -0.94
CA PHE A 194 -19.39 26.22 0.31
C PHE A 194 -19.63 24.71 0.37
N SER A 195 -18.77 24.06 1.16
CA SER A 195 -18.77 22.64 1.49
C SER A 195 -19.10 22.46 2.97
N LEU A 196 -19.77 21.36 3.29
CA LEU A 196 -20.04 20.94 4.66
C LEU A 196 -19.06 19.85 5.07
N LEU A 197 -18.32 20.09 6.15
CA LEU A 197 -17.45 19.11 6.78
C LEU A 197 -17.92 18.80 8.20
N ILE A 198 -17.82 17.55 8.62
CA ILE A 198 -18.18 17.13 10.00
C ILE A 198 -17.00 17.40 10.91
N ARG A 199 -17.26 18.01 12.07
CA ARG A 199 -16.26 18.27 13.11
C ARG A 199 -16.11 17.08 14.05
N LYS A 200 -14.89 16.59 14.25
CA LYS A 200 -14.58 15.43 15.10
C LYS A 200 -15.09 15.61 16.52
N GLU A 201 -14.91 16.78 17.10
CA GLU A 201 -15.34 17.11 18.47
C GLU A 201 -16.87 17.07 18.65
N THR A 202 -17.62 17.12 17.56
CA THR A 202 -19.09 17.04 17.58
C THR A 202 -19.63 15.62 17.44
N HIS A 203 -18.75 14.63 17.26
CA HIS A 203 -19.15 13.23 17.07
C HIS A 203 -20.03 12.67 18.19
N PRO A 204 -19.82 12.96 19.49
CA PRO A 204 -20.76 12.51 20.53
C PRO A 204 -22.20 12.97 20.26
N ARG A 205 -22.37 14.24 19.87
CA ARG A 205 -23.69 14.82 19.56
C ARG A 205 -24.26 14.25 18.27
N LEU A 206 -23.43 14.03 17.26
CA LEU A 206 -23.84 13.40 16.00
C LEU A 206 -24.28 11.95 16.22
N ILE A 207 -23.56 11.18 17.04
CA ILE A 207 -23.95 9.81 17.40
C ILE A 207 -25.26 9.83 18.19
N SER A 208 -25.40 10.73 19.16
CA SER A 208 -26.68 10.93 19.88
C SER A 208 -27.82 11.20 18.91
N LEU A 209 -27.60 12.07 17.91
CA LEU A 209 -28.55 12.41 16.86
C LEU A 209 -28.86 11.25 15.90
N LEU A 210 -27.96 10.29 15.70
CA LEU A 210 -28.17 9.15 14.77
C LEU A 210 -28.67 7.88 15.48
N MET A 211 -28.38 7.74 16.76
CA MET A 211 -28.65 6.51 17.52
C MET A 211 -29.70 6.70 18.62
N GLY A 212 -30.06 7.94 18.96
CA GLY A 212 -31.00 8.28 20.02
C GLY A 212 -30.46 8.05 21.44
N ILE A 213 -29.17 7.76 21.61
CA ILE A 213 -28.53 7.59 22.92
C ILE A 213 -28.10 8.94 23.50
N SER A 214 -27.79 8.99 24.81
CA SER A 214 -27.28 10.22 25.43
C SER A 214 -25.90 10.60 24.88
N THR A 215 -25.59 11.90 24.85
CA THR A 215 -24.25 12.39 24.46
C THR A 215 -23.15 11.83 25.35
N ALA A 216 -23.40 11.62 26.64
CA ALA A 216 -22.45 11.03 27.56
C ALA A 216 -22.12 9.56 27.19
N SER A 217 -23.15 8.75 26.89
CA SER A 217 -22.97 7.38 26.40
C SER A 217 -22.23 7.36 25.05
N ALA A 218 -22.51 8.32 24.17
CA ALA A 218 -21.79 8.45 22.91
C ALA A 218 -20.31 8.79 23.10
N SER A 219 -19.97 9.69 24.04
CA SER A 219 -18.58 9.99 24.40
C SER A 219 -17.85 8.75 24.90
N GLU A 220 -18.49 7.96 25.76
CA GLU A 220 -17.91 6.72 26.30
C GLU A 220 -17.62 5.68 25.20
N LEU A 221 -18.46 5.61 24.17
CA LEU A 221 -18.24 4.78 22.98
C LEU A 221 -17.03 5.27 22.16
N ILE A 222 -16.90 6.59 22.00
CA ILE A 222 -15.78 7.22 21.29
C ILE A 222 -14.46 6.99 22.01
N GLU A 223 -14.42 7.17 23.33
CA GLU A 223 -13.25 6.92 24.18
C GLU A 223 -12.80 5.46 24.12
N GLY A 224 -13.75 4.52 24.01
CA GLY A 224 -13.45 3.10 23.79
C GLY A 224 -12.92 2.77 22.39
N GLY A 225 -13.01 3.70 21.44
CA GLY A 225 -12.47 3.56 20.08
C GLY A 225 -13.00 2.32 19.35
N ALA A 226 -12.11 1.69 18.57
CA ALA A 226 -12.45 0.50 17.78
C ALA A 226 -12.96 -0.67 18.63
N ARG A 227 -12.54 -0.78 19.90
CA ARG A 227 -12.99 -1.85 20.82
C ARG A 227 -14.48 -1.74 21.15
N LYS A 228 -15.02 -0.52 21.17
CA LYS A 228 -16.45 -0.23 21.32
C LYS A 228 -17.13 0.05 19.98
N GLY A 229 -16.49 -0.33 18.86
CA GLY A 229 -17.06 -0.23 17.53
C GLY A 229 -17.05 1.17 16.90
N TYR A 230 -16.40 2.16 17.53
CA TYR A 230 -16.25 3.50 16.98
C TYR A 230 -14.99 3.62 16.11
N TYR A 231 -15.13 4.27 14.96
CA TYR A 231 -14.04 4.55 14.04
C TYR A 231 -14.14 5.97 13.51
N PHE A 232 -13.03 6.71 13.58
CA PHE A 232 -12.90 8.02 12.98
C PHE A 232 -12.44 7.91 11.53
N ASP A 233 -13.24 8.43 10.59
CA ASP A 233 -12.90 8.46 9.16
C ASP A 233 -12.33 9.84 8.81
N GLU A 234 -11.06 10.06 9.21
CA GLU A 234 -10.36 11.34 9.03
C GLU A 234 -10.40 11.84 7.58
N PHE A 235 -10.62 13.14 7.42
CA PHE A 235 -10.70 13.83 6.15
C PHE A 235 -9.42 14.63 5.86
N PHE A 236 -8.75 14.29 4.76
CA PHE A 236 -7.59 15.01 4.17
C PHE A 236 -6.45 15.32 5.14
N HIS A 237 -6.22 14.43 6.11
CA HIS A 237 -5.19 14.63 7.13
C HIS A 237 -5.37 15.91 7.96
N THR A 238 -6.60 16.38 8.13
CA THR A 238 -6.87 17.62 8.87
C THR A 238 -6.99 17.43 10.37
N GLY A 239 -7.12 16.18 10.85
CA GLY A 239 -7.37 15.78 12.26
C GLY A 239 -8.65 16.31 12.90
N LEU A 240 -9.18 17.44 12.44
CA LEU A 240 -10.39 18.13 12.88
C LEU A 240 -11.62 17.65 12.15
N PHE A 241 -11.50 17.45 10.83
CA PHE A 241 -12.64 17.05 10.02
C PHE A 241 -12.56 15.56 9.71
N GLY A 242 -13.71 14.91 9.75
CA GLY A 242 -13.79 13.50 9.42
C GLY A 242 -15.19 12.97 9.62
N GLY A 243 -15.48 11.91 8.89
CA GLY A 243 -16.66 11.11 9.16
C GLY A 243 -16.48 10.23 10.39
N MET A 244 -17.49 9.42 10.67
CA MET A 244 -17.40 8.36 11.67
C MET A 244 -18.17 7.13 11.24
N ARG A 245 -17.81 6.00 11.83
CA ARG A 245 -18.59 4.76 11.84
C ARG A 245 -18.74 4.31 13.27
N LEU A 246 -19.92 3.82 13.60
CA LEU A 246 -20.22 3.22 14.89
C LEU A 246 -21.01 1.94 14.66
N THR A 247 -20.45 0.82 15.09
CA THR A 247 -21.21 -0.42 15.29
C THR A 247 -21.56 -0.51 16.76
N MET A 248 -22.85 -0.61 17.09
CA MET A 248 -23.27 -0.68 18.49
C MET A 248 -22.76 -1.96 19.16
N PRO A 249 -22.12 -1.85 20.33
CA PRO A 249 -21.87 -3.00 21.20
C PRO A 249 -23.18 -3.69 21.60
N ALA A 250 -23.11 -5.00 21.85
CA ALA A 250 -24.29 -5.81 22.15
C ALA A 250 -24.97 -5.43 23.48
N ASP A 251 -24.22 -4.86 24.41
CA ASP A 251 -24.62 -4.41 25.74
C ASP A 251 -25.18 -2.97 25.76
N VAL A 252 -25.01 -2.20 24.67
CA VAL A 252 -25.50 -0.82 24.61
C VAL A 252 -26.81 -0.76 23.84
N TRP A 253 -27.86 -0.30 24.53
CA TRP A 253 -29.19 -0.19 23.94
C TRP A 253 -29.42 1.17 23.26
N SER A 254 -29.76 1.15 21.97
CA SER A 254 -30.28 2.32 21.24
C SER A 254 -31.81 2.39 21.32
N PRO A 255 -32.41 3.53 21.71
CA PRO A 255 -33.86 3.73 21.68
C PRO A 255 -34.50 3.51 20.32
N TRP A 256 -33.76 3.82 19.25
CA TRP A 256 -34.22 3.63 17.87
C TRP A 256 -33.92 2.23 17.32
N LYS A 257 -33.40 1.33 18.16
CA LYS A 257 -32.95 -0.02 17.77
C LYS A 257 -31.95 0.03 16.60
N ALA A 258 -31.14 1.08 16.57
CA ALA A 258 -30.07 1.24 15.61
C ALA A 258 -28.89 0.33 15.98
N HIS A 259 -28.36 -0.37 14.98
CA HIS A 259 -27.23 -1.30 15.13
C HIS A 259 -25.94 -0.70 14.61
N TYR A 260 -26.04 0.24 13.68
CA TYR A 260 -24.91 0.89 13.04
C TYR A 260 -25.28 2.31 12.63
N ALA A 261 -24.35 3.23 12.78
CA ALA A 261 -24.42 4.55 12.18
C ALA A 261 -23.11 4.90 11.47
N GLN A 262 -23.23 5.70 10.44
CA GLN A 262 -22.11 6.24 9.71
C GLN A 262 -22.42 7.67 9.27
N ALA A 263 -21.42 8.53 9.34
CA ALA A 263 -21.46 9.85 8.73
C ALA A 263 -20.21 10.03 7.88
N TYR A 264 -20.36 10.50 6.65
CA TYR A 264 -19.23 10.69 5.73
C TYR A 264 -19.50 11.78 4.70
N THR A 265 -18.43 12.28 4.09
CA THR A 265 -18.49 13.30 3.04
C THR A 265 -18.68 12.68 1.65
N THR A 266 -19.33 13.40 0.73
CA THR A 266 -19.60 12.93 -0.64
C THR A 266 -18.41 13.06 -1.60
N ASP A 267 -17.30 13.66 -1.17
CA ASP A 267 -16.08 13.85 -1.97
C ASP A 267 -15.52 12.54 -2.53
N LYS A 268 -15.69 11.43 -1.79
CA LYS A 268 -15.23 10.09 -2.17
C LYS A 268 -15.83 9.60 -3.48
N THR A 269 -16.97 10.13 -3.90
CA THR A 269 -17.63 9.74 -5.17
C THR A 269 -16.72 9.92 -6.40
N LEU A 270 -15.78 10.86 -6.32
CA LEU A 270 -14.80 11.15 -7.36
C LEU A 270 -13.65 10.14 -7.44
N THR A 271 -13.35 9.43 -6.36
CA THR A 271 -12.23 8.50 -6.25
C THR A 271 -12.67 7.08 -5.90
N ALA A 272 -13.97 6.87 -5.68
CA ALA A 272 -14.58 5.59 -5.36
C ALA A 272 -14.33 4.57 -6.47
N HIS A 273 -13.71 3.47 -6.08
CA HIS A 273 -13.27 2.40 -6.96
C HIS A 273 -13.24 1.09 -6.18
N LYS A 274 -14.14 0.17 -6.53
CA LYS A 274 -14.20 -1.14 -5.89
C LYS A 274 -13.25 -2.11 -6.59
N ASP A 275 -12.10 -2.40 -5.99
CA ASP A 275 -11.14 -3.39 -6.48
C ASP A 275 -10.48 -4.16 -5.32
N LYS A 276 -10.48 -5.49 -5.38
CA LYS A 276 -9.86 -6.39 -4.37
C LYS A 276 -10.20 -6.04 -2.91
N GLY A 277 -11.44 -5.65 -2.63
CA GLY A 277 -11.88 -5.29 -1.28
C GLY A 277 -11.51 -3.85 -0.85
N LYS A 278 -10.84 -3.09 -1.70
CA LYS A 278 -10.68 -1.64 -1.56
C LYS A 278 -11.90 -0.94 -2.15
N TYR A 279 -12.28 0.20 -1.57
CA TYR A 279 -13.45 0.98 -1.99
C TYR A 279 -13.10 2.31 -2.67
N ALA A 280 -11.81 2.67 -2.73
CA ALA A 280 -11.32 3.78 -3.53
C ALA A 280 -9.96 3.44 -4.14
N LYS A 281 -9.50 4.34 -5.02
CA LYS A 281 -8.13 4.31 -5.52
C LYS A 281 -7.12 4.33 -4.38
N GLU A 282 -6.03 3.63 -4.56
CA GLU A 282 -4.94 3.57 -3.60
C GLU A 282 -3.62 3.44 -4.36
N LEU A 283 -2.63 4.22 -3.95
CA LEU A 283 -1.26 4.14 -4.41
C LEU A 283 -0.51 3.11 -3.56
N ASP A 284 0.05 2.08 -4.19
CA ASP A 284 0.87 1.05 -3.52
C ASP A 284 2.33 1.54 -3.39
N PRO A 285 2.89 1.62 -2.16
CA PRO A 285 4.28 2.02 -1.97
C PRO A 285 5.27 1.17 -2.78
N ALA A 286 5.04 -0.15 -2.88
CA ALA A 286 5.93 -1.02 -3.63
C ALA A 286 5.88 -0.73 -5.14
N TRP A 287 4.74 -0.29 -5.66
CA TRP A 287 4.62 0.15 -7.04
C TRP A 287 5.37 1.47 -7.28
N VAL A 288 5.32 2.41 -6.33
CA VAL A 288 6.08 3.67 -6.41
C VAL A 288 7.58 3.40 -6.52
N PHE A 289 8.14 2.47 -5.75
CA PHE A 289 9.55 2.10 -5.89
C PHE A 289 9.86 1.45 -7.24
N ARG A 290 9.00 0.55 -7.73
CA ARG A 290 9.24 -0.17 -8.99
C ARG A 290 9.04 0.67 -10.25
N ASN A 291 8.18 1.69 -10.18
CA ASN A 291 7.80 2.49 -11.32
C ASN A 291 7.29 3.87 -10.85
N MET A 292 8.21 4.68 -10.34
CA MET A 292 7.87 6.01 -9.80
C MET A 292 7.28 6.93 -10.88
N ARG A 293 7.81 6.86 -12.11
CA ARG A 293 7.27 7.60 -13.27
C ARG A 293 5.82 7.22 -13.55
N GLY A 294 5.53 5.92 -13.56
CA GLY A 294 4.17 5.40 -13.74
C GLY A 294 3.24 5.80 -12.60
N ALA A 295 3.72 5.83 -11.35
CA ALA A 295 2.97 6.36 -10.22
C ALA A 295 2.64 7.86 -10.38
N ASP A 296 3.60 8.67 -10.84
CA ASP A 296 3.33 10.08 -11.15
C ASP A 296 2.32 10.24 -12.29
N GLU A 297 2.57 9.60 -13.44
CA GLU A 297 1.77 9.77 -14.65
C GLU A 297 0.36 9.19 -14.55
N LYS A 298 0.21 8.02 -13.93
CA LYS A 298 -1.06 7.27 -13.90
C LYS A 298 -1.87 7.49 -12.63
N PHE A 299 -1.27 8.04 -11.57
CA PHE A 299 -1.95 8.27 -10.29
C PHE A 299 -1.91 9.73 -9.84
N LEU A 300 -0.72 10.28 -9.59
CA LEU A 300 -0.61 11.58 -8.93
C LEU A 300 -1.00 12.76 -9.83
N LYS A 301 -0.59 12.76 -11.10
CA LYS A 301 -1.01 13.76 -12.10
C LYS A 301 -2.54 13.75 -12.28
N PRO A 302 -3.19 12.60 -12.54
CA PRO A 302 -4.64 12.53 -12.59
C PRO A 302 -5.33 12.99 -11.30
N LEU A 303 -4.83 12.62 -10.13
CA LEU A 303 -5.41 13.05 -8.86
C LEU A 303 -5.27 14.57 -8.64
N ALA A 304 -4.14 15.16 -9.01
CA ALA A 304 -3.93 16.60 -8.97
C ALA A 304 -4.86 17.32 -9.96
N LYS A 305 -5.02 16.79 -11.18
CA LYS A 305 -5.95 17.28 -12.21
C LYS A 305 -7.39 17.25 -11.72
N LEU A 306 -7.86 16.10 -11.21
CA LEU A 306 -9.18 15.91 -10.61
C LEU A 306 -9.44 16.95 -9.49
N SER A 307 -8.46 17.16 -8.61
CA SER A 307 -8.60 18.12 -7.51
C SER A 307 -8.68 19.56 -8.02
N ARG A 308 -7.90 19.91 -9.06
CA ARG A 308 -7.94 21.23 -9.72
C ARG A 308 -9.27 21.45 -10.44
N GLU A 309 -9.78 20.44 -11.14
CA GLU A 309 -11.10 20.48 -11.77
C GLU A 309 -12.22 20.69 -10.72
N ALA A 310 -12.13 20.03 -9.56
CA ALA A 310 -13.08 20.25 -8.47
C ALA A 310 -13.01 21.69 -7.90
N VAL A 311 -11.83 22.31 -7.87
CA VAL A 311 -11.66 23.74 -7.52
C VAL A 311 -12.32 24.63 -8.57
N SER A 312 -12.02 24.44 -9.86
CA SER A 312 -12.55 25.28 -10.95
C SER A 312 -14.07 25.21 -11.03
N GLU A 313 -14.63 24.02 -10.83
CA GLU A 313 -16.07 23.77 -10.82
C GLU A 313 -16.75 24.16 -9.50
N ARG A 314 -15.99 24.66 -8.51
CA ARG A 314 -16.48 25.00 -7.16
C ARG A 314 -17.35 23.88 -6.60
N ARG A 315 -16.93 22.62 -6.76
CA ARG A 315 -17.74 21.45 -6.43
C ARG A 315 -18.04 21.43 -4.93
N PRO A 316 -19.31 21.39 -4.49
CA PRO A 316 -19.61 21.29 -3.08
C PRO A 316 -19.35 19.88 -2.56
N ILE A 317 -18.95 19.78 -1.30
CA ILE A 317 -18.93 18.53 -0.54
C ILE A 317 -20.12 18.56 0.41
N HIS A 318 -20.88 17.49 0.40
CA HIS A 318 -22.05 17.29 1.25
C HIS A 318 -21.76 16.22 2.30
N ILE A 319 -22.61 16.16 3.30
CA ILE A 319 -22.54 15.16 4.35
C ILE A 319 -23.63 14.14 4.12
N ARG A 320 -23.28 12.86 4.18
CA ARG A 320 -24.21 11.75 4.15
C ARG A 320 -24.22 11.06 5.50
N LEU A 321 -25.41 11.00 6.08
CA LEU A 321 -25.71 10.34 7.35
C LEU A 321 -26.42 9.04 7.04
N GLU A 322 -25.99 7.93 7.61
CA GLU A 322 -26.57 6.60 7.40
C GLU A 322 -26.79 5.90 8.73
N THR A 323 -27.98 5.33 8.93
CA THR A 323 -28.30 4.54 10.12
C THR A 323 -28.92 3.22 9.71
N ARG A 324 -28.39 2.12 10.25
CA ARG A 324 -28.93 0.77 10.12
C ARG A 324 -29.86 0.48 11.28
N VAL A 325 -31.14 0.27 10.98
CA VAL A 325 -32.15 -0.05 11.98
C VAL A 325 -32.93 -1.30 11.60
N ARG A 326 -33.56 -1.94 12.59
CA ARG A 326 -34.52 -3.00 12.30
C ARG A 326 -35.73 -2.43 11.56
N LEU A 327 -36.24 -3.16 10.58
CA LEU A 327 -37.30 -2.67 9.69
C LEU A 327 -38.54 -2.09 10.43
N PRO A 328 -39.03 -2.68 11.54
CA PRO A 328 -40.17 -2.10 12.27
C PRO A 328 -39.92 -0.69 12.85
N PHE A 329 -38.66 -0.29 13.00
CA PHE A 329 -38.23 0.98 13.58
C PHE A 329 -37.70 1.96 12.51
N ALA A 330 -37.76 1.57 11.23
CA ALA A 330 -37.29 2.38 10.10
C ALA A 330 -37.99 3.74 9.96
N TRP A 331 -39.19 3.85 10.51
CA TRP A 331 -40.02 5.06 10.50
C TRP A 331 -39.48 6.14 11.43
N ASP A 332 -38.71 5.74 12.44
CA ASP A 332 -38.40 6.57 13.58
C ASP A 332 -37.04 7.28 13.48
N VAL A 333 -36.19 6.90 12.51
CA VAL A 333 -34.86 7.48 12.31
C VAL A 333 -34.83 8.50 11.17
N HIS A 334 -33.93 9.49 11.29
CA HIS A 334 -33.72 10.55 10.29
C HIS A 334 -35.01 11.30 9.93
N ARG A 335 -35.94 11.46 10.89
CA ARG A 335 -37.25 12.09 10.63
C ARG A 335 -37.09 13.53 10.20
N ARG A 336 -36.33 14.28 10.99
CA ARG A 336 -36.02 15.69 10.76
C ARG A 336 -34.74 15.99 11.49
N TYR A 337 -33.89 16.77 10.84
CA TYR A 337 -32.76 17.39 11.50
C TYR A 337 -33.09 18.87 11.69
N ASP A 338 -32.94 19.36 12.91
CA ASP A 338 -32.96 20.79 13.17
C ASP A 338 -31.74 21.42 12.48
N PRO A 339 -31.92 22.38 11.55
CA PRO A 339 -30.81 23.05 10.88
C PRO A 339 -29.83 23.70 11.87
N SER A 340 -30.33 24.23 12.99
CA SER A 340 -29.48 24.81 14.03
C SER A 340 -28.56 23.76 14.65
N ILE A 341 -29.08 22.56 14.93
CA ILE A 341 -28.29 21.42 15.40
C ILE A 341 -27.27 21.01 14.33
N LEU A 342 -27.67 20.85 13.07
CA LEU A 342 -26.73 20.48 12.00
C LEU A 342 -25.61 21.50 11.81
N SER A 343 -25.92 22.80 11.92
CA SER A 343 -24.92 23.87 11.89
C SER A 343 -23.91 23.75 13.04
N LEU A 344 -24.35 23.28 14.21
CA LEU A 344 -23.49 23.01 15.35
C LEU A 344 -22.67 21.72 15.20
N LEU A 345 -23.01 20.80 14.29
CA LEU A 345 -22.25 19.56 14.05
C LEU A 345 -21.23 19.70 12.92
N THR A 346 -21.32 20.77 12.14
CA THR A 346 -20.61 20.88 10.86
C THR A 346 -19.83 22.18 10.78
N SER A 347 -18.95 22.27 9.78
CA SER A 347 -18.27 23.50 9.41
C SER A 347 -18.52 23.79 7.95
N LYS A 348 -18.83 25.06 7.70
CA LYS A 348 -18.94 25.63 6.37
C LYS A 348 -17.55 26.06 5.91
N VAL A 349 -17.04 25.44 4.86
CA VAL A 349 -15.68 25.71 4.33
C VAL A 349 -15.80 26.02 2.84
N GLY A 350 -15.07 27.03 2.35
CA GLY A 350 -15.10 27.38 0.92
C GLY A 350 -14.65 26.21 0.04
N ASN A 351 -15.35 25.96 -1.07
CA ASN A 351 -15.05 24.85 -1.99
C ASN A 351 -13.61 24.92 -2.50
N SER A 352 -13.15 26.11 -2.89
CA SER A 352 -11.76 26.33 -3.32
C SER A 352 -10.74 26.02 -2.23
N SER A 353 -11.06 26.25 -0.96
CA SER A 353 -10.15 25.95 0.16
C SER A 353 -10.03 24.45 0.38
N VAL A 354 -11.16 23.72 0.40
CA VAL A 354 -11.14 22.26 0.64
C VAL A 354 -10.47 21.50 -0.50
N TRP A 355 -10.87 21.79 -1.74
CA TRP A 355 -10.27 21.14 -2.91
C TRP A 355 -8.86 21.65 -3.21
N GLY A 356 -8.60 22.94 -2.93
CA GLY A 356 -7.28 23.55 -3.04
C GLY A 356 -6.29 22.92 -2.07
N TRP A 357 -6.70 22.65 -0.83
CA TRP A 357 -5.88 21.90 0.13
C TRP A 357 -5.45 20.55 -0.43
N ARG A 358 -6.40 19.75 -0.93
CA ARG A 358 -6.10 18.45 -1.57
C ARG A 358 -5.14 18.64 -2.75
N HIS A 359 -5.43 19.59 -3.64
CA HIS A 359 -4.59 19.85 -4.82
C HIS A 359 -3.15 20.20 -4.43
N MET A 360 -2.97 21.18 -3.54
CA MET A 360 -1.65 21.63 -3.09
C MET A 360 -0.87 20.49 -2.45
N ARG A 361 -1.48 19.68 -1.59
CA ARG A 361 -0.79 18.55 -0.95
C ARG A 361 -0.35 17.49 -1.96
N VAL A 362 -1.18 17.16 -2.94
CA VAL A 362 -0.77 16.24 -4.02
C VAL A 362 0.40 16.83 -4.81
N GLN A 363 0.38 18.12 -5.14
CA GLN A 363 1.48 18.76 -5.85
C GLN A 363 2.79 18.78 -5.04
N SER A 364 2.73 19.07 -3.74
CA SER A 364 3.90 19.02 -2.86
C SER A 364 4.50 17.62 -2.81
N ILE A 365 3.67 16.58 -2.66
CA ILE A 365 4.14 15.18 -2.66
C ILE A 365 4.78 14.84 -4.01
N ARG A 366 4.16 15.25 -5.12
CA ARG A 366 4.71 15.05 -6.47
C ARG A 366 6.06 15.73 -6.66
N ALA A 367 6.24 16.94 -6.13
CA ALA A 367 7.51 17.65 -6.20
C ALA A 367 8.62 16.85 -5.51
N VAL A 368 8.35 16.29 -4.34
CA VAL A 368 9.32 15.45 -3.61
C VAL A 368 9.63 14.16 -4.35
N PHE A 369 8.63 13.48 -4.93
CA PHE A 369 8.89 12.30 -5.77
C PHE A 369 9.68 12.63 -7.05
N THR A 370 9.42 13.78 -7.66
CA THR A 370 10.15 14.23 -8.86
C THR A 370 11.62 14.44 -8.51
N GLU A 371 11.90 15.12 -7.40
CA GLU A 371 13.27 15.33 -6.94
C GLU A 371 13.95 14.00 -6.60
N TYR A 372 13.28 13.13 -5.83
CA TYR A 372 13.76 11.80 -5.52
C TYR A 372 14.10 10.98 -6.76
N GLN A 373 13.25 11.03 -7.79
CA GLN A 373 13.50 10.31 -9.04
C GLN A 373 14.79 10.78 -9.74
N ARG A 374 15.14 12.07 -9.63
CA ARG A 374 16.37 12.61 -10.21
C ARG A 374 17.61 12.21 -9.41
N THR A 375 17.46 12.04 -8.11
CA THR A 375 18.58 11.87 -7.16
C THR A 375 18.68 10.48 -6.55
N ILE A 376 17.79 9.53 -6.84
CA ILE A 376 17.93 8.14 -6.32
C ILE A 376 19.26 7.49 -6.79
N ASP A 377 19.75 8.01 -7.91
CA ASP A 377 21.13 8.22 -8.37
C ASP A 377 22.28 8.28 -7.35
N SER A 378 22.01 8.82 -6.18
CA SER A 378 23.03 9.27 -5.23
C SER A 378 22.77 8.79 -3.80
N VAL A 379 21.81 7.88 -3.61
CA VAL A 379 21.45 7.35 -2.27
C VAL A 379 22.32 6.16 -1.84
N PRO A 380 23.12 6.31 -0.76
CA PRO A 380 23.86 5.23 -0.10
C PRO A 380 22.95 4.15 0.46
N ARG A 381 23.46 2.91 0.50
CA ARG A 381 22.71 1.76 1.05
C ARG A 381 22.31 1.98 2.50
N THR A 382 23.20 2.56 3.29
CA THR A 382 23.01 2.87 4.72
C THR A 382 21.85 3.83 4.96
N LEU A 383 21.57 4.74 4.02
CA LEU A 383 20.48 5.71 4.12
C LEU A 383 19.15 5.19 3.55
N LEU A 384 19.13 4.06 2.85
CA LEU A 384 17.91 3.53 2.22
C LEU A 384 16.69 3.47 3.16
N PRO A 385 16.81 3.13 4.46
CA PRO A 385 15.65 3.15 5.36
C PRO A 385 14.99 4.53 5.49
N THR A 386 15.77 5.61 5.52
CA THR A 386 15.24 6.99 5.63
C THR A 386 14.47 7.39 4.37
N HIS A 387 15.04 7.11 3.20
CA HIS A 387 14.40 7.30 1.91
C HIS A 387 13.16 6.42 1.76
N ALA A 388 13.25 5.16 2.16
CA ALA A 388 12.16 4.21 2.03
C ALA A 388 10.96 4.64 2.87
N SER A 389 11.23 5.07 4.11
CA SER A 389 10.24 5.62 5.03
C SER A 389 9.58 6.88 4.49
N LEU A 390 10.34 7.80 3.88
CA LEU A 390 9.78 8.99 3.23
C LEU A 390 8.78 8.59 2.13
N ILE A 391 9.16 7.72 1.20
CA ILE A 391 8.30 7.35 0.07
C ILE A 391 7.04 6.60 0.53
N ILE A 392 7.17 5.68 1.50
CA ILE A 392 6.01 5.01 2.11
C ILE A 392 5.11 6.04 2.80
N GLY A 393 5.69 6.99 3.53
CA GLY A 393 4.99 8.09 4.18
C GLY A 393 4.22 8.96 3.22
N LEU A 394 4.86 9.45 2.16
CA LEU A 394 4.23 10.25 1.11
C LEU A 394 3.13 9.48 0.37
N THR A 395 3.30 8.17 0.20
CA THR A 395 2.27 7.29 -0.37
C THR A 395 1.07 7.17 0.58
N TRP A 396 1.32 6.95 1.87
CA TRP A 396 0.28 6.92 2.91
C TRP A 396 -0.47 8.25 2.98
N MET A 397 0.27 9.38 2.95
CA MET A 397 -0.30 10.72 2.92
C MET A 397 -1.19 10.94 1.70
N THR A 398 -0.72 10.56 0.51
CA THR A 398 -1.51 10.64 -0.73
C THR A 398 -2.81 9.85 -0.60
N ASN A 399 -2.73 8.63 -0.08
CA ASN A 399 -3.90 7.76 0.10
C ASN A 399 -4.90 8.35 1.09
N ALA A 400 -4.44 8.98 2.16
CA ALA A 400 -5.29 9.64 3.14
C ALA A 400 -5.98 10.93 2.62
N LEU A 401 -5.53 11.48 1.49
CA LEU A 401 -6.25 12.58 0.83
C LEU A 401 -7.53 12.09 0.14
N ILE A 402 -7.65 10.80 -0.14
CA ILE A 402 -8.78 10.20 -0.87
C ILE A 402 -9.51 9.11 -0.07
N ASN A 403 -8.87 8.56 0.96
CA ASN A 403 -9.37 7.52 1.84
C ASN A 403 -9.18 7.91 3.30
N ARG A 404 -9.78 7.12 4.20
CA ARG A 404 -9.33 7.09 5.60
C ARG A 404 -7.84 6.70 5.62
N PRO A 405 -6.99 7.41 6.38
CA PRO A 405 -5.63 6.96 6.64
C PRO A 405 -5.62 5.50 7.11
N LYS A 406 -4.68 4.70 6.60
CA LYS A 406 -4.52 3.33 7.10
C LYS A 406 -4.06 3.39 8.56
N GLU A 407 -4.60 2.49 9.36
CA GLU A 407 -4.32 2.31 10.78
C GLU A 407 -3.91 0.86 11.05
N GLY A 408 -3.29 0.61 12.20
CA GLY A 408 -2.74 -0.69 12.60
C GLY A 408 -1.30 -0.53 13.10
N SER A 409 -0.70 -1.57 13.70
CA SER A 409 0.60 -1.44 14.39
C SER A 409 1.66 -0.74 13.54
N GLU A 410 1.97 -1.25 12.34
CA GLU A 410 3.01 -0.67 11.49
C GLU A 410 2.63 0.68 10.87
N TRP A 411 1.33 0.92 10.61
CA TRP A 411 0.87 2.22 10.11
C TRP A 411 0.87 3.29 11.20
N ASN A 412 0.65 2.90 12.46
CA ASN A 412 0.78 3.78 13.62
C ASN A 412 2.24 4.13 13.83
N VAL A 413 3.16 3.14 13.74
CA VAL A 413 4.60 3.40 13.77
C VAL A 413 4.99 4.37 12.65
N LEU A 414 4.56 4.14 11.41
CA LEU A 414 4.80 5.08 10.29
C LEU A 414 4.29 6.49 10.61
N ARG A 415 3.03 6.61 11.04
CA ARG A 415 2.44 7.90 11.37
C ARG A 415 3.27 8.61 12.44
N ASP A 416 3.61 7.92 13.51
CA ASP A 416 4.35 8.49 14.63
C ASP A 416 5.75 8.89 14.16
N THR A 417 6.48 8.02 13.45
CA THR A 417 7.79 8.31 12.82
C THR A 417 7.79 9.60 11.98
N LEU A 418 6.71 9.86 11.24
CA LEU A 418 6.60 11.01 10.34
C LEU A 418 6.06 12.28 11.01
N CYS A 419 5.40 12.16 12.16
CA CYS A 419 4.80 13.29 12.88
C CYS A 419 5.87 14.20 13.48
N VAL A 420 5.48 15.46 13.70
CA VAL A 420 6.16 16.37 14.63
C VAL A 420 6.04 15.77 16.03
N HIS A 421 7.06 15.93 16.87
CA HIS A 421 6.96 15.55 18.28
C HIS A 421 7.32 16.73 19.16
N GLU A 422 6.68 16.81 20.31
CA GLU A 422 6.97 17.79 21.36
C GLU A 422 7.21 17.04 22.67
N GLN A 423 8.06 17.61 23.52
CA GLN A 423 8.23 17.13 24.90
C GLN A 423 7.09 17.70 25.74
N ILE A 424 6.19 16.83 26.21
CA ILE A 424 5.06 17.17 27.08
C ILE A 424 5.20 16.32 28.35
N ASP A 425 5.31 16.96 29.51
CA ASP A 425 5.52 16.29 30.81
C ASP A 425 6.68 15.28 30.79
N ASP A 426 7.82 15.68 30.22
CA ASP A 426 9.04 14.86 30.03
C ASP A 426 8.88 13.62 29.14
N VAL A 427 7.76 13.51 28.43
CA VAL A 427 7.52 12.46 27.44
C VAL A 427 7.48 13.06 26.04
N ILE A 428 8.23 12.47 25.12
CA ILE A 428 8.21 12.85 23.71
C ILE A 428 6.97 12.22 23.08
N VAL A 429 6.02 13.05 22.66
CA VAL A 429 4.77 12.59 22.06
C VAL A 429 4.58 13.17 20.67
N ALA A 430 4.02 12.37 19.77
CA ALA A 430 3.69 12.82 18.43
C ALA A 430 2.57 13.87 18.49
N THR A 431 2.84 15.07 17.98
CA THR A 431 1.88 16.18 17.90
C THR A 431 1.47 16.44 16.45
N ARG A 432 0.32 17.10 16.29
CA ARG A 432 -0.20 17.54 14.99
C ARG A 432 -0.39 19.06 15.04
N PRO A 433 0.60 19.85 14.61
CA PRO A 433 0.46 21.29 14.56
C PRO A 433 -0.77 21.67 13.73
N LEU A 434 -1.55 22.64 14.24
CA LEU A 434 -2.80 23.07 13.61
C LEU A 434 -3.83 21.93 13.41
N ASN A 435 -3.70 20.85 14.20
CA ASN A 435 -4.46 19.60 14.11
C ASN A 435 -4.32 18.82 12.80
N ALA A 436 -3.57 19.33 11.82
CA ALA A 436 -3.31 18.64 10.57
C ALA A 436 -2.02 17.80 10.65
N PHE A 437 -1.99 16.71 9.90
CA PHE A 437 -0.77 15.93 9.75
C PHE A 437 0.19 16.66 8.80
N PHE A 438 1.38 16.97 9.28
CA PHE A 438 2.50 17.44 8.49
C PHE A 438 3.69 16.52 8.71
N LEU A 439 4.51 16.36 7.67
CA LEU A 439 5.77 15.68 7.82
C LEU A 439 6.69 16.56 8.68
N HIS A 440 7.33 15.98 9.70
CA HIS A 440 8.25 16.70 10.57
C HIS A 440 9.38 17.40 9.81
N SER A 441 10.07 16.66 8.94
CA SER A 441 11.18 17.17 8.15
C SER A 441 11.29 16.47 6.80
N VAL A 442 11.63 17.23 5.77
CA VAL A 442 12.16 16.73 4.49
C VAL A 442 13.57 17.30 4.35
N ILE A 443 14.56 16.44 4.22
CA ILE A 443 15.93 16.83 3.86
C ILE A 443 16.10 16.51 2.39
N LEU A 444 16.48 17.51 1.58
CA LEU A 444 16.58 17.38 0.12
C LEU A 444 17.97 16.97 -0.37
N ASP A 445 19.01 17.15 0.45
CA ASP A 445 20.42 16.98 0.07
C ASP A 445 20.99 15.64 0.58
N PRO A 446 21.68 14.83 -0.24
CA PRO A 446 21.77 14.89 -1.71
C PRO A 446 20.54 14.30 -2.42
N CYS A 447 19.58 13.79 -1.66
CA CYS A 447 18.34 13.20 -2.16
C CYS A 447 17.25 13.34 -1.09
N PRO A 448 15.97 13.55 -1.46
CA PRO A 448 14.87 13.63 -0.50
C PRO A 448 14.80 12.43 0.46
N ARG A 449 14.84 12.72 1.76
CA ARG A 449 14.65 11.77 2.88
C ARG A 449 14.00 12.43 4.09
N ILE A 450 13.60 11.62 5.06
CA ILE A 450 13.33 12.09 6.42
C ILE A 450 14.62 12.08 7.26
N SER A 451 14.54 12.63 8.47
CA SER A 451 15.62 12.58 9.48
C SER A 451 16.16 11.16 9.70
N THR A 452 17.48 11.01 9.89
CA THR A 452 18.08 9.70 10.26
C THR A 452 17.66 9.25 11.65
N HIS A 453 17.11 10.13 12.48
CA HIS A 453 16.60 9.76 13.80
C HIS A 453 15.22 9.12 13.73
N ARG A 454 14.49 9.33 12.62
CA ARG A 454 13.07 9.00 12.49
C ARG A 454 12.78 8.23 11.22
N TYR A 455 13.31 7.01 11.10
CA TYR A 455 12.96 6.10 10.02
C TYR A 455 12.36 4.79 10.56
N LEU A 456 11.59 4.13 9.70
CA LEU A 456 10.99 2.85 10.02
C LEU A 456 12.04 1.74 10.11
N SER A 457 11.89 0.88 11.10
CA SER A 457 12.68 -0.37 11.15
C SER A 457 12.56 -1.15 9.84
N ILE A 458 13.58 -1.92 9.49
CA ILE A 458 13.59 -2.75 8.28
C ILE A 458 12.40 -3.73 8.27
N LYS A 459 12.04 -4.26 9.44
CA LYS A 459 10.86 -5.12 9.62
C LYS A 459 9.57 -4.38 9.25
N SER A 460 9.41 -3.14 9.71
CA SER A 460 8.27 -2.28 9.39
C SER A 460 8.24 -1.95 7.89
N LEU A 461 9.39 -1.57 7.31
CA LEU A 461 9.53 -1.29 5.88
C LEU A 461 9.10 -2.50 5.03
N LYS A 462 9.64 -3.69 5.32
CA LYS A 462 9.27 -4.93 4.62
C LYS A 462 7.78 -5.21 4.72
N THR A 463 7.20 -5.03 5.90
CA THR A 463 5.76 -5.25 6.13
C THR A 463 4.90 -4.29 5.32
N LEU A 464 5.23 -2.99 5.34
CA LEU A 464 4.48 -1.94 4.63
C LEU A 464 4.66 -2.02 3.11
N LEU A 465 5.77 -2.57 2.64
CA LEU A 465 6.04 -2.86 1.23
C LEU A 465 5.50 -4.23 0.78
N ALA A 466 4.81 -4.94 1.68
CA ALA A 466 4.29 -6.29 1.43
C ALA A 466 5.36 -7.26 0.90
N LEU A 467 6.61 -7.12 1.38
CA LEU A 467 7.67 -8.07 1.10
C LEU A 467 7.41 -9.38 1.87
N PRO A 468 7.81 -10.55 1.31
CA PRO A 468 7.63 -11.83 1.99
C PRO A 468 8.22 -11.82 3.41
N ARG A 469 7.52 -12.45 4.36
CA ARG A 469 8.05 -12.60 5.73
C ARG A 469 9.38 -13.35 5.68
N GLY A 470 10.39 -12.81 6.36
CA GLY A 470 11.75 -13.34 6.35
C GLY A 470 12.59 -12.96 5.13
N SER A 471 12.05 -12.25 4.14
CA SER A 471 12.85 -11.72 3.00
C SER A 471 14.16 -11.09 3.49
N ALA A 472 15.25 -11.30 2.75
CA ALA A 472 16.54 -10.69 3.09
C ALA A 472 16.48 -9.17 2.93
N ASP A 473 17.37 -8.45 3.63
CA ASP A 473 17.46 -6.98 3.51
C ASP A 473 17.81 -6.56 2.07
N SER A 474 18.55 -7.40 1.35
CA SER A 474 18.82 -7.24 -0.08
C SER A 474 17.57 -7.14 -0.95
N GLU A 475 16.42 -7.72 -0.55
CA GLU A 475 15.18 -7.54 -1.31
C GLU A 475 14.62 -6.12 -1.18
N LEU A 476 14.72 -5.52 0.01
CA LEU A 476 14.38 -4.12 0.22
C LEU A 476 15.34 -3.22 -0.56
N VAL A 477 16.65 -3.49 -0.49
CA VAL A 477 17.68 -2.78 -1.27
C VAL A 477 17.38 -2.88 -2.75
N SER A 478 17.13 -4.09 -3.26
CA SER A 478 16.79 -4.34 -4.66
C SER A 478 15.52 -3.65 -5.10
N LEU A 479 14.52 -3.52 -4.22
CA LEU A 479 13.27 -2.83 -4.52
C LEU A 479 13.49 -1.32 -4.62
N VAL A 480 14.19 -0.73 -3.65
CA VAL A 480 14.45 0.72 -3.60
C VAL A 480 15.45 1.13 -4.69
N ALA A 481 16.47 0.32 -4.94
CA ALA A 481 17.44 0.50 -6.01
C ALA A 481 16.92 0.01 -7.38
N GLY A 482 15.77 -0.66 -7.46
CA GLY A 482 15.28 -1.38 -8.64
C GLY A 482 14.93 -0.53 -9.85
N ASN A 483 14.93 0.81 -9.73
CA ASN A 483 14.82 1.73 -10.87
C ASN A 483 16.16 1.97 -11.60
N ARG A 484 17.28 1.44 -11.12
CA ARG A 484 18.63 1.82 -11.56
C ARG A 484 19.12 1.23 -12.90
N GLY A 485 18.26 0.77 -13.80
CA GLY A 485 18.77 0.38 -15.13
C GLY A 485 18.00 -0.64 -15.96
N ARG A 486 16.82 -1.09 -15.54
CA ARG A 486 15.92 -1.73 -16.52
C ARG A 486 15.36 -0.61 -17.40
N LYS A 487 16.00 -0.38 -18.55
CA LYS A 487 15.37 0.37 -19.65
C LYS A 487 13.95 -0.18 -19.78
N ASP A 488 12.96 0.71 -19.62
CA ASP A 488 11.56 0.42 -19.82
C ASP A 488 11.34 -0.10 -21.24
N ASN A 489 11.50 -1.41 -21.45
CA ASN A 489 10.97 -2.11 -22.63
C ASN A 489 9.45 -2.30 -22.47
N SER A 490 8.76 -1.35 -21.83
CA SER A 490 7.33 -1.41 -21.55
C SER A 490 6.47 -1.14 -22.78
N GLU A 491 7.05 -0.84 -23.94
CA GLU A 491 6.32 -0.73 -25.21
C GLU A 491 6.16 -2.08 -25.95
N ALA A 492 6.73 -3.19 -25.46
CA ALA A 492 6.71 -4.48 -26.18
C ALA A 492 6.14 -5.68 -25.41
N VAL A 493 5.46 -5.49 -24.27
CA VAL A 493 4.92 -6.61 -23.46
C VAL A 493 3.40 -6.81 -23.65
N GLU A 494 2.86 -6.40 -24.79
CA GLU A 494 1.61 -6.97 -25.30
C GLU A 494 1.93 -7.86 -26.51
N ALA A 495 1.58 -9.15 -26.38
CA ALA A 495 1.47 -10.15 -27.44
C ALA A 495 2.71 -10.98 -27.88
N ASP A 496 3.57 -11.44 -26.96
CA ASP A 496 4.35 -12.66 -27.26
C ASP A 496 4.45 -13.65 -26.08
N LYS A 497 3.67 -14.73 -26.19
CA LYS A 497 3.62 -15.87 -25.26
C LYS A 497 4.56 -17.01 -25.71
N SER A 498 5.71 -16.70 -26.30
CA SER A 498 6.67 -17.71 -26.74
C SER A 498 8.09 -17.51 -26.18
N PHE A 499 8.24 -17.16 -24.90
CA PHE A 499 9.54 -17.34 -24.25
C PHE A 499 9.80 -18.82 -23.96
N THR A 500 10.68 -19.40 -24.76
CA THR A 500 11.38 -20.66 -24.51
C THR A 500 11.95 -20.60 -23.09
N ARG A 501 11.32 -21.34 -22.17
CA ARG A 501 11.83 -21.51 -20.81
C ARG A 501 13.19 -22.21 -20.90
N VAL A 502 14.27 -21.44 -20.82
CA VAL A 502 15.52 -21.96 -20.30
C VAL A 502 15.17 -22.48 -18.91
N LEU A 503 15.15 -23.81 -18.74
CA LEU A 503 14.99 -24.50 -17.47
C LEU A 503 16.22 -24.20 -16.62
N VAL A 504 16.31 -22.98 -16.09
CA VAL A 504 17.18 -22.67 -14.96
C VAL A 504 16.64 -23.50 -13.82
N ASN A 505 17.43 -24.45 -13.32
CA ASN A 505 17.10 -25.27 -12.15
C ASN A 505 16.53 -24.36 -11.05
N LYS A 506 15.21 -24.45 -10.83
CA LYS A 506 14.48 -23.71 -9.80
C LYS A 506 14.81 -24.30 -8.42
N ALA A 507 16.06 -24.17 -7.99
CA ALA A 507 16.36 -24.30 -6.58
C ALA A 507 15.79 -23.06 -5.88
N ALA A 508 14.82 -23.25 -4.99
CA ALA A 508 14.26 -22.18 -4.18
C ALA A 508 15.40 -21.45 -3.44
N ARG A 509 15.34 -20.11 -3.40
CA ARG A 509 16.23 -19.31 -2.56
C ARG A 509 16.02 -19.75 -1.12
N MET A 510 17.12 -19.98 -0.40
CA MET A 510 17.05 -20.29 1.02
C MET A 510 17.12 -18.97 1.79
N ILE A 511 16.20 -18.82 2.72
CA ILE A 511 16.18 -17.72 3.66
C ILE A 511 16.38 -18.36 5.04
N THR A 512 17.43 -17.93 5.75
CA THR A 512 17.68 -18.31 7.13
C THR A 512 17.42 -17.08 8.01
N HIS A 513 16.59 -17.25 9.04
CA HIS A 513 16.28 -16.17 10.00
C HIS A 513 17.36 -16.13 11.08
N ILE A 514 17.88 -14.95 11.38
CA ILE A 514 18.80 -14.75 12.50
C ILE A 514 17.97 -14.36 13.73
N PRO A 515 18.10 -15.03 14.87
CA PRO A 515 17.48 -14.57 16.11
C PRO A 515 17.90 -13.14 16.46
N ASP A 516 16.99 -12.32 16.99
CA ASP A 516 17.29 -10.92 17.36
C ASP A 516 18.39 -10.83 18.46
N ASP A 517 18.59 -11.92 19.20
CA ASP A 517 19.58 -12.12 20.26
C ASP A 517 20.83 -12.91 19.82
N ALA A 518 21.03 -13.12 18.52
CA ALA A 518 22.22 -13.82 18.04
C ALA A 518 23.50 -13.09 18.48
N PRO A 519 24.53 -13.81 18.96
CA PRO A 519 25.76 -13.19 19.43
C PRO A 519 26.43 -12.39 18.31
N LYS A 520 27.06 -11.25 18.64
CA LYS A 520 27.87 -10.52 17.67
C LYS A 520 29.07 -11.37 17.27
N VAL A 521 29.36 -11.43 15.97
CA VAL A 521 30.52 -12.18 15.45
C VAL A 521 31.77 -11.31 15.54
N PHE A 522 31.64 -10.02 15.25
CA PHE A 522 32.75 -9.06 15.32
C PHE A 522 32.78 -8.32 16.66
N THR A 523 33.98 -8.15 17.22
CA THR A 523 34.20 -7.34 18.43
C THR A 523 34.17 -5.85 18.10
N GLU A 524 33.96 -4.99 19.10
CA GLU A 524 33.94 -3.53 18.89
C GLU A 524 35.26 -2.98 18.31
N GLU A 525 36.40 -3.60 18.65
CA GLU A 525 37.70 -3.23 18.10
C GLU A 525 37.85 -3.62 16.62
N GLU A 526 37.39 -4.82 16.24
CA GLU A 526 37.39 -5.27 14.84
C GLU A 526 36.49 -4.37 13.98
N VAL A 527 35.45 -3.83 14.59
CA VAL A 527 34.45 -2.96 13.96
C VAL A 527 35.00 -1.58 13.68
N ALA A 528 35.77 -1.03 14.62
CA ALA A 528 36.43 0.26 14.44
C ALA A 528 37.39 0.26 13.22
N GLN A 529 37.80 -0.92 12.75
CA GLN A 529 38.65 -1.10 11.58
C GLN A 529 37.88 -1.23 10.26
N ILE A 530 36.54 -1.33 10.29
CA ILE A 530 35.71 -1.47 9.09
C ILE A 530 35.40 -0.07 8.52
N PRO A 531 35.84 0.26 7.29
CA PRO A 531 35.54 1.56 6.69
C PRO A 531 34.04 1.75 6.43
N GLY A 532 33.58 3.01 6.47
CA GLY A 532 32.17 3.36 6.33
C GLY A 532 31.35 3.19 7.62
N ALA A 533 31.98 3.00 8.79
CA ALA A 533 31.37 3.29 10.08
C ALA A 533 31.16 4.82 10.32
N THR A 534 31.08 5.59 9.23
CA THR A 534 31.06 7.06 9.22
C THR A 534 30.04 7.59 10.21
N THR A 535 30.51 8.56 11.00
CA THR A 535 29.70 9.54 11.69
C THR A 535 28.71 10.14 10.69
N GLU A 536 27.42 9.83 10.86
CA GLU A 536 26.36 10.45 10.05
C GLU A 536 26.54 11.96 10.08
N HIS A 537 26.46 12.60 8.90
CA HIS A 537 26.37 14.06 8.83
C HIS A 537 25.08 14.47 9.53
N GLN A 538 25.20 14.90 10.80
CA GLN A 538 24.10 15.43 11.58
C GLN A 538 23.70 16.79 11.03
N TYR A 539 22.43 16.93 10.70
CA TYR A 539 21.87 18.22 10.33
C TYR A 539 21.49 18.99 11.61
N GLU A 540 21.57 20.31 11.60
CA GLU A 540 21.19 21.12 12.76
C GLU A 540 19.73 20.85 13.18
N SER A 541 18.84 20.62 12.21
CA SER A 541 17.44 20.23 12.46
C SER A 541 17.28 18.87 13.14
N GLU A 542 18.28 17.99 13.06
CA GLU A 542 18.26 16.68 13.74
C GLU A 542 18.74 16.83 15.20
N LYS A 543 19.46 17.90 15.55
CA LYS A 543 19.87 18.20 16.94
C LYS A 543 18.71 18.69 17.81
N GLU A 544 17.71 19.31 17.20
CA GLU A 544 16.48 19.76 17.87
C GLU A 544 15.46 18.63 18.04
N ASP A 545 15.70 17.47 17.44
CA ASP A 545 14.83 16.31 17.54
C ASP A 545 15.07 15.58 18.88
N PRO A 546 14.10 15.55 19.80
CA PRO A 546 14.31 14.95 21.11
C PRO A 546 14.40 13.41 21.08
N GLN A 547 14.08 12.75 19.95
CA GLN A 547 14.09 11.29 19.86
C GLN A 547 15.51 10.71 19.73
N GLN A 548 15.72 9.54 20.36
CA GLN A 548 16.94 8.77 20.22
C GLN A 548 17.11 8.25 18.80
N GLN A 549 18.35 8.27 18.32
CA GLN A 549 18.70 7.75 17.00
C GLN A 549 18.36 6.27 16.89
N HIS A 550 17.71 5.88 15.80
CA HIS A 550 17.71 4.49 15.42
C HIS A 550 19.14 4.07 15.08
N GLU A 551 19.60 2.94 15.62
CA GLU A 551 20.93 2.43 15.30
C GLU A 551 21.03 2.15 13.79
N THR A 552 21.83 2.95 13.10
CA THR A 552 22.06 2.85 11.66
C THR A 552 22.56 1.45 11.29
N LEU A 553 22.19 0.97 10.10
CA LEU A 553 22.79 -0.22 9.50
C LEU A 553 24.27 0.07 9.22
N SER A 554 25.16 -0.29 10.14
CA SER A 554 26.59 -0.26 9.90
C SER A 554 27.00 -1.40 8.96
N ASN A 555 28.09 -1.20 8.21
CA ASN A 555 28.73 -2.28 7.43
C ASN A 555 29.04 -3.50 8.33
N GLN A 556 29.33 -3.26 9.62
CA GLN A 556 29.44 -4.31 10.63
C GLN A 556 28.17 -5.15 10.76
N ARG A 557 26.99 -4.55 10.96
CA ARG A 557 25.74 -5.32 11.11
C ARG A 557 25.48 -6.21 9.90
N SER A 558 25.85 -5.71 8.72
CA SER A 558 25.80 -6.49 7.49
C SER A 558 26.76 -7.69 7.55
N LEU A 559 28.00 -7.52 8.00
CA LEU A 559 28.95 -8.62 8.18
C LEU A 559 28.55 -9.60 9.29
N ASP A 560 28.12 -9.14 10.46
CA ASP A 560 27.59 -10.00 11.54
C ASP A 560 26.46 -10.88 10.99
N SER A 561 25.51 -10.25 10.29
CA SER A 561 24.39 -10.95 9.66
C SER A 561 24.81 -11.94 8.57
N ILE A 562 25.83 -11.60 7.78
CA ILE A 562 26.41 -12.50 6.77
C ILE A 562 26.99 -13.73 7.45
N PHE A 563 27.83 -13.56 8.47
CA PHE A 563 28.52 -14.66 9.15
C PHE A 563 27.55 -15.54 9.93
N GLN A 564 26.56 -14.95 10.59
CA GLN A 564 25.53 -15.71 11.31
C GLN A 564 24.69 -16.61 10.40
N ARG A 565 24.39 -16.19 9.16
CA ARG A 565 23.68 -17.04 8.18
C ARG A 565 24.60 -18.00 7.43
N MET A 566 25.89 -17.69 7.35
CA MET A 566 26.85 -18.43 6.54
C MET A 566 26.93 -19.91 6.93
N GLY A 567 27.06 -20.20 8.23
CA GLY A 567 27.13 -21.58 8.75
C GLY A 567 25.91 -22.42 8.36
N ALA A 568 24.71 -21.95 8.77
CA ALA A 568 23.44 -22.59 8.43
C ALA A 568 23.25 -22.82 6.94
N GLU A 569 23.49 -21.82 6.10
CA GLU A 569 23.26 -21.95 4.66
C GLU A 569 24.28 -22.83 3.95
N ILE A 570 25.55 -22.84 4.39
CA ILE A 570 26.57 -23.76 3.88
C ILE A 570 26.14 -25.21 4.15
N VAL A 571 25.73 -25.52 5.39
CA VAL A 571 25.29 -26.86 5.79
C VAL A 571 24.01 -27.27 5.05
N ARG A 572 23.06 -26.35 4.84
CA ARG A 572 21.85 -26.63 4.05
C ARG A 572 22.13 -26.87 2.56
N LYS A 573 23.25 -26.38 2.02
CA LYS A 573 23.67 -26.63 0.64
C LYS A 573 24.54 -27.89 0.47
N VAL A 574 24.77 -28.67 1.54
CA VAL A 574 25.44 -29.97 1.46
C VAL A 574 24.74 -30.82 0.38
N PRO A 575 25.49 -31.40 -0.58
CA PRO A 575 24.88 -32.14 -1.68
C PRO A 575 24.16 -33.40 -1.21
N SER A 576 23.22 -33.89 -2.02
CA SER A 576 22.64 -35.23 -1.85
C SER A 576 23.40 -36.27 -2.68
N THR A 577 23.31 -37.54 -2.28
CA THR A 577 23.76 -38.68 -3.06
C THR A 577 22.95 -38.81 -4.36
N LYS A 578 23.46 -39.59 -5.31
CA LYS A 578 22.73 -39.92 -6.56
C LYS A 578 21.38 -40.62 -6.29
N GLU A 579 21.26 -41.29 -5.15
CA GLU A 579 20.03 -41.96 -4.70
C GLU A 579 19.07 -41.00 -3.97
N GLY A 580 19.38 -39.70 -3.93
CA GLY A 580 18.53 -38.67 -3.30
C GLY A 580 18.68 -38.57 -1.78
N ARG A 581 19.54 -39.38 -1.14
CA ARG A 581 19.81 -39.28 0.31
C ARG A 581 20.70 -38.06 0.57
N SER A 582 20.38 -37.24 1.56
CA SER A 582 21.23 -36.09 1.91
C SER A 582 22.53 -36.55 2.57
N TRP A 583 23.67 -35.90 2.25
CA TRP A 583 24.90 -36.07 3.04
C TRP A 583 24.85 -35.31 4.37
N ARG A 584 23.81 -34.49 4.59
CA ARG A 584 23.52 -33.83 5.86
C ARG A 584 22.86 -34.81 6.83
N LYS A 585 23.35 -34.85 8.07
CA LYS A 585 22.85 -35.71 9.15
C LYS A 585 21.63 -35.11 9.86
N ILE A 586 21.57 -33.79 9.93
CA ILE A 586 20.50 -33.02 10.57
C ILE A 586 19.36 -32.66 9.60
N SER A 587 18.19 -32.37 10.16
CA SER A 587 17.00 -31.87 9.44
C SER A 587 17.20 -30.45 8.89
N ASP A 588 16.29 -30.00 8.01
CA ASP A 588 16.29 -28.60 7.53
C ASP A 588 16.03 -27.60 8.66
N GLU A 589 15.21 -27.97 9.64
CA GLU A 589 14.88 -27.13 10.79
C GLU A 589 16.10 -26.96 11.71
N GLU A 590 16.76 -28.05 12.08
CA GLU A 590 18.01 -28.01 12.86
C GLU A 590 19.09 -27.22 12.11
N ALA A 591 19.24 -27.45 10.80
CA ALA A 591 20.20 -26.72 9.99
C ALA A 591 19.90 -25.21 9.91
N SER A 592 18.64 -24.79 10.08
CA SER A 592 18.27 -23.37 10.09
C SER A 592 18.57 -22.66 11.41
N ARG A 593 18.84 -23.43 12.48
CA ARG A 593 19.20 -22.92 13.80
C ARG A 593 20.71 -22.84 14.04
N LEU A 594 21.51 -23.43 13.14
CA LEU A 594 22.97 -23.35 13.21
C LEU A 594 23.43 -21.88 13.11
N GLN A 595 24.48 -21.53 13.86
CA GLN A 595 25.07 -20.20 13.85
C GLN A 595 26.48 -20.24 13.22
N TRP A 596 27.23 -19.15 13.34
CA TRP A 596 28.62 -19.04 12.87
C TRP A 596 29.55 -20.10 13.51
N ASP A 597 29.26 -20.49 14.74
CA ASP A 597 30.02 -21.44 15.56
C ASP A 597 30.22 -22.82 14.90
N VAL A 598 29.26 -23.29 14.10
CA VAL A 598 29.38 -24.57 13.38
C VAL A 598 30.61 -24.62 12.47
N LEU A 599 31.09 -23.47 11.97
CA LEU A 599 32.29 -23.38 11.13
C LEU A 599 33.57 -23.21 11.96
N CYS A 600 33.44 -22.80 13.22
CA CYS A 600 34.53 -22.54 14.17
C CYS A 600 34.94 -23.77 14.98
N ASP A 601 34.22 -24.89 14.84
CA ASP A 601 34.53 -26.16 15.49
C ASP A 601 34.49 -27.29 14.47
N ALA A 602 35.65 -27.84 14.13
CA ALA A 602 35.72 -28.95 13.19
C ALA A 602 35.13 -30.26 13.71
N SER A 603 34.93 -30.40 15.03
CA SER A 603 34.27 -31.58 15.60
C SER A 603 32.79 -31.65 15.22
N GLN A 604 32.13 -30.49 15.03
CA GLN A 604 30.72 -30.41 14.62
C GLN A 604 30.46 -30.93 13.20
N VAL A 605 31.50 -31.10 12.36
CA VAL A 605 31.32 -31.69 11.02
C VAL A 605 30.68 -33.08 11.11
N GLY A 606 31.07 -33.90 12.09
CA GLY A 606 30.49 -35.24 12.30
C GLY A 606 29.07 -35.22 12.87
N GLU A 607 28.64 -34.09 13.41
CA GLU A 607 27.29 -33.87 13.91
C GLU A 607 26.34 -33.45 12.79
N VAL A 608 26.84 -32.66 11.83
CA VAL A 608 26.02 -32.12 10.74
C VAL A 608 26.13 -32.91 9.43
N MET A 609 27.14 -33.76 9.24
CA MET A 609 27.38 -34.54 8.01
C MET A 609 27.52 -36.05 8.28
N VAL A 610 27.00 -36.86 7.35
CA VAL A 610 27.08 -38.34 7.39
C VAL A 610 28.45 -38.84 6.94
N GLY A 611 29.09 -38.15 5.99
CA GLY A 611 30.44 -38.46 5.52
C GLY A 611 31.05 -37.35 4.67
N TRP A 612 32.37 -37.19 4.76
CA TRP A 612 33.11 -36.13 4.08
C TRP A 612 34.57 -36.53 3.82
N LYS A 613 35.19 -35.87 2.84
CA LYS A 613 36.64 -35.87 2.64
C LYS A 613 37.23 -34.64 3.28
N GLN A 614 38.32 -34.79 4.03
CA GLN A 614 39.02 -33.66 4.61
C GLN A 614 40.38 -33.45 3.95
N VAL A 615 40.74 -32.20 3.75
CA VAL A 615 42.04 -31.79 3.24
C VAL A 615 42.65 -30.77 4.17
N VAL A 616 43.90 -30.93 4.55
CA VAL A 616 44.66 -29.93 5.33
C VAL A 616 45.73 -29.33 4.42
N ASP A 617 45.38 -28.27 3.70
CA ASP A 617 46.26 -27.63 2.72
C ASP A 617 46.05 -26.12 2.72
N LYS A 618 47.13 -25.36 2.96
CA LYS A 618 47.06 -23.90 3.12
C LYS A 618 46.62 -23.20 1.84
N ASP A 619 47.15 -23.62 0.69
CA ASP A 619 46.82 -22.98 -0.58
C ASP A 619 45.36 -23.24 -0.96
N ARG A 620 44.84 -24.45 -0.70
CA ARG A 620 43.41 -24.76 -0.87
C ARG A 620 42.55 -23.98 0.12
N TRP A 621 42.98 -23.82 1.37
CA TRP A 621 42.27 -23.01 2.36
C TRP A 621 42.13 -21.56 1.90
N ASP A 622 43.25 -20.90 1.57
CA ASP A 622 43.24 -19.51 1.13
C ASP A 622 42.42 -19.33 -0.16
N ARG A 623 42.51 -20.27 -1.11
CA ARG A 623 41.65 -20.26 -2.30
C ARG A 623 40.16 -20.36 -1.98
N VAL A 624 39.77 -21.13 -0.96
CA VAL A 624 38.36 -21.24 -0.54
C VAL A 624 37.91 -19.95 0.15
N VAL A 625 38.73 -19.37 1.02
CA VAL A 625 38.44 -18.09 1.67
C VAL A 625 38.25 -16.98 0.63
N ASP A 626 39.18 -16.82 -0.31
CA ASP A 626 39.06 -15.80 -1.35
C ASP A 626 37.92 -16.08 -2.34
N LYS A 627 37.47 -17.33 -2.43
CA LYS A 627 36.33 -17.74 -3.25
C LYS A 627 35.00 -17.41 -2.59
N LEU A 628 34.90 -17.54 -1.27
CA LEU A 628 33.71 -17.18 -0.50
C LEU A 628 33.56 -15.66 -0.35
N PHE A 629 34.68 -14.94 -0.26
CA PHE A 629 34.74 -13.48 -0.18
C PHE A 629 35.70 -12.91 -1.24
N PRO A 630 35.32 -12.88 -2.53
CA PRO A 630 36.14 -12.28 -3.59
C PRO A 630 36.29 -10.77 -3.41
N ASP A 631 37.45 -10.23 -3.76
CA ASP A 631 37.63 -8.78 -3.89
C ASP A 631 36.87 -8.25 -5.12
N VAL A 632 36.81 -6.92 -5.25
CA VAL A 632 36.03 -6.24 -6.28
C VAL A 632 36.47 -6.65 -7.68
N GLU A 633 37.77 -6.78 -7.93
CA GLU A 633 38.34 -7.14 -9.23
C GLU A 633 37.95 -8.56 -9.61
N ARG A 634 38.22 -9.52 -8.72
CA ARG A 634 37.92 -10.94 -8.95
C ARG A 634 36.42 -11.20 -9.08
N TYR A 635 35.60 -10.45 -8.36
CA TYR A 635 34.15 -10.49 -8.49
C TYR A 635 33.71 -10.01 -9.88
N ARG A 636 34.26 -8.89 -10.36
CA ARG A 636 33.93 -8.30 -11.69
C ARG A 636 34.38 -9.20 -12.85
N GLU A 637 35.60 -9.72 -12.81
CA GLU A 637 36.14 -10.62 -13.84
C GLU A 637 35.22 -11.82 -14.10
N LYS A 638 34.77 -12.46 -13.02
CA LYS A 638 33.92 -13.65 -13.12
C LYS A 638 32.49 -13.32 -13.55
N THR A 639 31.97 -12.17 -13.15
CA THR A 639 30.60 -11.76 -13.48
C THR A 639 30.48 -11.28 -14.92
N MET A 640 31.49 -10.57 -15.45
CA MET A 640 31.49 -10.08 -16.83
C MET A 640 31.80 -11.18 -17.86
N GLY A 641 32.53 -12.24 -17.46
CA GLY A 641 32.86 -13.38 -18.34
C GLY A 641 31.71 -14.37 -18.62
N GLY A 642 30.47 -14.08 -18.21
CA GLY A 642 29.31 -14.97 -18.41
C GLY A 642 29.30 -16.25 -17.56
N ALA A 643 30.34 -16.50 -16.76
CA ALA A 643 30.37 -17.59 -15.81
C ALA A 643 29.55 -17.18 -14.57
N HIS A 644 28.36 -17.77 -14.39
CA HIS A 644 27.60 -17.58 -13.16
C HIS A 644 28.49 -17.90 -11.96
N TYR A 645 28.73 -16.91 -11.09
CA TYR A 645 29.55 -17.07 -9.89
C TYR A 645 29.00 -18.24 -9.07
N LEU A 646 29.73 -19.35 -9.06
CA LEU A 646 29.56 -20.54 -8.23
C LEU A 646 28.11 -21.01 -8.02
N GLN A 647 27.74 -22.05 -8.77
CA GLN A 647 26.55 -22.85 -8.54
C GLN A 647 26.42 -23.17 -7.04
N ASN A 648 25.22 -22.90 -6.50
CA ASN A 648 24.81 -22.97 -5.08
C ASN A 648 25.22 -21.78 -4.19
N LEU A 649 26.37 -21.12 -4.42
CA LEU A 649 26.76 -19.95 -3.62
C LEU A 649 25.91 -18.73 -3.97
N ALA A 650 25.64 -18.49 -5.25
CA ALA A 650 24.72 -17.45 -5.68
C ALA A 650 23.25 -17.66 -5.20
N GLN A 651 22.94 -18.81 -4.61
CA GLN A 651 21.62 -19.09 -4.03
C GLN A 651 21.57 -18.84 -2.51
N CYS A 652 22.72 -18.57 -1.89
CA CYS A 652 22.84 -18.24 -0.47
C CYS A 652 22.54 -16.76 -0.25
N SER A 653 21.67 -16.44 0.71
CA SER A 653 21.27 -15.07 1.01
C SER A 653 22.43 -14.25 1.57
N TRP A 654 23.29 -14.85 2.40
CA TRP A 654 24.48 -14.17 2.94
C TRP A 654 25.44 -13.73 1.83
N PHE A 655 25.59 -14.54 0.77
CA PHE A 655 26.48 -14.20 -0.33
C PHE A 655 25.87 -13.11 -1.22
N GLN A 656 24.54 -13.08 -1.38
CA GLN A 656 23.86 -11.96 -2.03
C GLN A 656 24.07 -10.66 -1.26
N ASP A 657 23.95 -10.70 0.08
CA ASP A 657 24.15 -9.50 0.89
C ASP A 657 25.60 -8.99 0.84
N TYR A 658 26.58 -9.90 0.77
CA TYR A 658 27.99 -9.55 0.53
C TYR A 658 28.22 -9.02 -0.89
N LYS A 659 27.61 -9.63 -1.91
CA LYS A 659 27.64 -9.13 -3.29
C LYS A 659 27.08 -7.69 -3.34
N ASP A 660 26.00 -7.41 -2.63
CA ASP A 660 25.44 -6.06 -2.56
C ASP A 660 26.41 -5.05 -1.94
N ILE A 661 27.27 -5.46 -1.00
CA ILE A 661 28.36 -4.62 -0.48
C ILE A 661 29.40 -4.35 -1.59
N LEU A 662 29.80 -5.36 -2.35
CA LEU A 662 30.77 -5.20 -3.44
C LEU A 662 30.23 -4.34 -4.59
N GLU A 663 28.92 -4.39 -4.84
CA GLU A 663 28.23 -3.60 -5.87
C GLU A 663 27.84 -2.20 -5.38
N ASP A 664 28.02 -1.88 -4.09
CA ASP A 664 27.66 -0.57 -3.52
C ASP A 664 28.56 0.55 -4.08
N ARG A 665 28.03 1.43 -4.93
CA ARG A 665 28.81 2.51 -5.53
C ARG A 665 29.28 3.60 -4.56
N PHE A 666 28.73 3.63 -3.34
CA PHE A 666 29.07 4.64 -2.33
C PHE A 666 30.27 4.23 -1.49
N LEU A 667 30.63 2.95 -1.53
CA LEU A 667 31.87 2.47 -0.97
C LEU A 667 32.98 2.60 -2.02
N SER A 668 34.09 3.20 -1.62
CA SER A 668 35.30 3.23 -2.43
C SER A 668 35.82 1.79 -2.65
N ILE A 669 36.68 1.60 -3.64
CA ILE A 669 37.29 0.28 -3.89
C ILE A 669 38.13 -0.14 -2.67
N GLU A 670 38.81 0.81 -2.04
CA GLU A 670 39.59 0.62 -0.82
C GLU A 670 38.71 0.18 0.35
N GLU A 671 37.54 0.81 0.55
CA GLU A 671 36.59 0.44 1.60
C GLU A 671 36.05 -0.97 1.40
N LYS A 672 35.67 -1.33 0.16
CA LYS A 672 35.21 -2.69 -0.19
C LYS A 672 36.30 -3.73 0.03
N ASN A 673 37.53 -3.39 -0.35
CA ASN A 673 38.67 -4.27 -0.16
C ASN A 673 39.02 -4.43 1.32
N ALA A 674 38.87 -3.38 2.13
CA ALA A 674 39.04 -3.45 3.58
C ALA A 674 37.95 -4.31 4.24
N ILE A 675 36.67 -4.12 3.89
CA ILE A 675 35.56 -4.99 4.35
C ILE A 675 35.85 -6.45 3.99
N THR A 676 36.31 -6.70 2.76
CA THR A 676 36.69 -8.03 2.28
C THR A 676 37.87 -8.58 3.06
N ALA A 677 38.89 -7.77 3.32
CA ALA A 677 40.06 -8.16 4.12
C ALA A 677 39.66 -8.53 5.55
N THR A 678 38.76 -7.77 6.18
CA THR A 678 38.22 -8.06 7.51
C THR A 678 37.44 -9.38 7.52
N ALA A 679 36.53 -9.59 6.57
CA ALA A 679 35.79 -10.85 6.45
C ALA A 679 36.74 -12.06 6.23
N ARG A 680 37.74 -11.92 5.34
CA ARG A 680 38.74 -12.97 5.10
C ARG A 680 39.61 -13.23 6.33
N LYS A 681 40.00 -12.18 7.08
CA LYS A 681 40.76 -12.30 8.32
C LYS A 681 39.96 -13.10 9.35
N LYS A 682 38.70 -12.76 9.58
CA LYS A 682 37.80 -13.47 10.51
C LYS A 682 37.69 -14.96 10.18
N LEU A 683 37.48 -15.29 8.90
CA LEU A 683 37.50 -16.68 8.43
C LEU A 683 38.82 -17.39 8.73
N ARG A 684 39.96 -16.77 8.45
CA ARG A 684 41.29 -17.37 8.67
C ARG A 684 41.61 -17.59 10.15
N GLU A 685 41.10 -16.74 11.03
CA GLU A 685 41.40 -16.78 12.46
C GLU A 685 40.47 -17.72 13.22
N GLU A 686 39.18 -17.76 12.89
CA GLU A 686 38.18 -18.48 13.69
C GLU A 686 37.62 -19.73 13.03
N ALA A 687 37.41 -19.73 11.71
CA ALA A 687 36.83 -20.90 11.05
C ALA A 687 37.86 -22.04 11.04
N GLU A 688 37.43 -23.23 11.49
CA GLU A 688 38.25 -24.43 11.51
C GLU A 688 38.06 -25.28 10.25
N TRP A 689 36.93 -25.15 9.57
CA TRP A 689 36.63 -25.88 8.34
C TRP A 689 35.73 -25.08 7.38
N LEU A 690 35.87 -25.35 6.08
CA LEU A 690 35.06 -24.73 5.01
C LEU A 690 34.77 -25.74 3.88
N PRO A 691 33.69 -25.55 3.09
CA PRO A 691 33.39 -26.42 1.96
C PRO A 691 34.45 -26.28 0.85
N LEU A 692 35.01 -27.41 0.40
CA LEU A 692 36.01 -27.45 -0.67
C LEU A 692 35.33 -27.75 -2.01
N GLY A 693 35.01 -26.68 -2.74
CA GLY A 693 34.34 -26.73 -4.04
C GLY A 693 35.25 -26.79 -5.26
N LYS A 694 34.77 -27.40 -6.37
CA LYS A 694 35.38 -27.27 -7.70
C LYS A 694 35.13 -25.87 -8.30
N ALA A 695 35.75 -25.58 -9.46
CA ALA A 695 35.79 -24.23 -10.06
C ALA A 695 34.43 -23.50 -10.11
N ASP A 696 33.33 -24.21 -10.33
CA ASP A 696 31.98 -23.70 -10.52
C ASP A 696 31.00 -24.02 -9.37
N LYS A 697 31.40 -24.72 -8.31
CA LYS A 697 30.48 -25.17 -7.24
C LYS A 697 31.00 -24.83 -5.85
N MET A 698 30.09 -24.59 -4.89
CA MET A 698 30.44 -24.45 -3.46
C MET A 698 31.00 -25.77 -2.91
N TRP A 699 30.37 -26.90 -3.22
CA TRP A 699 30.76 -28.23 -2.78
C TRP A 699 31.38 -29.04 -3.91
N GLY A 700 32.51 -29.68 -3.65
CA GLY A 700 33.23 -30.53 -4.59
C GLY A 700 32.97 -32.01 -4.31
N ASP A 701 32.74 -32.79 -5.36
CA ASP A 701 32.64 -34.24 -5.32
C ASP A 701 33.91 -34.91 -5.88
N GLY A 702 34.30 -36.06 -5.33
CA GLY A 702 35.23 -36.97 -6.03
C GLY A 702 36.72 -36.63 -6.03
N LEU A 703 37.26 -36.01 -4.98
CA LEU A 703 38.73 -35.97 -4.79
C LEU A 703 39.25 -37.40 -4.57
N LYS A 704 40.07 -37.92 -5.50
CA LYS A 704 40.40 -39.37 -5.58
C LYS A 704 41.44 -39.86 -4.54
N ARG A 705 42.07 -38.97 -3.76
CA ARG A 705 43.24 -39.33 -2.91
C ARG A 705 43.20 -38.82 -1.46
N GLU A 706 42.09 -38.22 -1.03
CA GLU A 706 42.01 -37.58 0.29
C GLU A 706 41.41 -38.53 1.34
N PRO A 707 41.82 -38.41 2.63
CA PRO A 707 41.26 -39.18 3.73
C PRO A 707 39.75 -39.02 3.82
N LEU A 708 39.08 -40.15 4.04
CA LEU A 708 37.62 -40.24 4.08
C LEU A 708 37.14 -40.46 5.51
N HIS A 709 36.14 -39.69 5.92
CA HIS A 709 35.58 -39.72 7.27
C HIS A 709 34.06 -39.95 7.21
N GLY A 710 33.50 -40.65 8.21
CA GLY A 710 32.07 -40.94 8.34
C GLY A 710 31.66 -42.39 7.99
N VAL A 711 30.35 -42.67 8.03
CA VAL A 711 29.75 -44.01 7.89
C VAL A 711 28.96 -44.11 6.57
N GLY A 712 29.11 -45.21 5.82
CA GLY A 712 28.34 -45.45 4.58
C GLY A 712 28.97 -44.87 3.31
N ILE A 713 30.19 -45.32 2.99
CA ILE A 713 31.12 -44.68 2.05
C ILE A 713 30.80 -45.02 0.58
N GLY A 714 30.38 -44.02 -0.19
CA GLY A 714 30.41 -44.01 -1.66
C GLY A 714 31.50 -43.10 -2.23
N PRO A 715 31.87 -43.20 -3.52
CA PRO A 715 32.98 -42.43 -4.11
C PRO A 715 32.74 -40.90 -4.21
N LEU A 716 31.49 -40.45 -4.04
CA LEU A 716 31.04 -39.07 -4.23
C LEU A 716 30.55 -38.44 -2.93
N VAL A 717 31.43 -38.34 -1.94
CA VAL A 717 31.20 -37.57 -0.71
C VAL A 717 31.60 -36.09 -0.90
N PRO A 718 30.96 -35.17 -0.17
CA PRO A 718 31.39 -33.77 -0.09
C PRO A 718 32.81 -33.65 0.46
N SER A 719 33.53 -32.63 0.00
CA SER A 719 34.88 -32.33 0.46
C SER A 719 34.88 -31.05 1.30
N ILE A 720 35.65 -31.05 2.38
CA ILE A 720 35.95 -29.87 3.21
C ILE A 720 37.46 -29.61 3.19
N VAL A 721 37.82 -28.38 3.46
CA VAL A 721 39.20 -27.99 3.78
C VAL A 721 39.25 -27.57 5.24
N ILE A 722 40.26 -28.07 5.95
CA ILE A 722 40.56 -27.73 7.33
C ILE A 722 41.57 -26.59 7.36
N ASN A 723 41.34 -25.62 8.24
CA ASN A 723 42.25 -24.51 8.46
C ASN A 723 43.60 -25.01 9.03
N PRO A 724 44.72 -24.82 8.34
CA PRO A 724 46.02 -25.33 8.79
C PRO A 724 46.69 -24.48 9.88
N SER A 725 46.06 -23.38 10.31
CA SER A 725 46.60 -22.43 11.30
C SER A 725 47.13 -23.11 12.57
N PRO A 726 48.29 -22.68 13.11
CA PRO A 726 48.87 -23.26 14.34
C PRO A 726 47.95 -23.22 15.55
N ARG A 727 47.10 -22.18 15.67
CA ARG A 727 46.09 -22.08 16.76
C ARG A 727 45.13 -23.26 16.76
N ASN A 728 44.71 -23.71 15.58
CA ASN A 728 43.80 -24.83 15.44
C ASN A 728 44.50 -26.17 15.66
N ARG A 729 45.80 -26.27 15.36
CA ARG A 729 46.60 -27.45 15.75
C ARG A 729 46.69 -27.58 17.26
N ALA A 730 46.92 -26.48 17.99
CA ALA A 730 47.00 -26.48 19.45
C ALA A 730 45.65 -26.83 20.10
N ARG A 731 44.54 -26.27 19.60
CA ARG A 731 43.18 -26.64 20.07
C ARG A 731 42.86 -28.10 19.82
N ARG A 732 43.19 -28.63 18.65
CA ARG A 732 42.98 -30.05 18.34
C ARG A 732 43.82 -30.96 19.22
N ALA A 733 45.09 -30.63 19.45
CA ALA A 733 45.96 -31.37 20.35
C ALA A 733 45.50 -31.34 21.82
N ALA A 734 44.64 -30.38 22.21
CA ALA A 734 44.02 -30.32 23.53
C ALA A 734 42.71 -31.12 23.62
N HIS A 735 42.10 -31.50 22.49
CA HIS A 735 40.85 -32.27 22.43
C HIS A 735 41.04 -33.76 22.08
N THR A 736 42.16 -34.10 21.42
CA THR A 736 42.64 -35.49 21.26
C THR A 736 43.45 -35.91 22.47
#